data_AF-A0A9X3HNQ8-F1
#
_entry.id   AF-A0A9X3HNQ8-F1
#
_cell.length_a   1.000
_cell.length_b   1.000
_cell.length_c   1.000
_cell.angle_alpha   90.00
_cell.angle_beta   90.00
_cell.angle_gamma   90.00
#
_symmetry.space_group_name_H-M   'P 1'
#
loop_
_entity.id
_entity.type
_entity.pdbx_description
1 polymer ?
#
loop_
_entity_poly.entity_id
_entity_poly.type
_entity_poly.pdbx_seq_one_letter_code
_entity_poly.pdbx_strand_id
1 'polypeptide(L)'
;MGKTFVYNTGTSKDEEKQDELRLTFGIFIDGTLNNKNNTDRRTEHSRKDIETGKIDYSKSNKTLEDADDTHYKKIKNKRRIEELLSKKEKTPAEEIEFKAIDEKEKYLVASHRVALNEFGLDRMGTDNSYSNDYTNVARMWQCCEQKKYAIYVPGMGTDNLMRDSQDGFAFGSGQTGIRARVRNACEQIADKVLEEIKTNPKKEIKIAQITLDVFGFSRGAATARNLVYEVNLDYSYAKAVQKEIPCGVEYREMDGSASSRVRRIQKMRTAFVDVDNYEVDNSYLIQDQLPKMGHLGYSLLQKTKLEFEDLKDIEIIVRFVGIYDTVSSYFEQNDVMDHYDDYGNLKDEGGKLLKEAWSTHFNDDIGELHLNDLTKEKDTDGKNKPLLNNLYSQKVVHFTAKDEHRQNFALTRIKQIPGKYIEKNFPGVHCDIGGAYMTEKEEIDEIGTSLKDEEGAFSFLAAIIPSTLPGLSALRSDLIRKHWYKEDQIEIKRQWKSLLPYYKLTGIRGKKKEGTEDEYEGVKKEYSYIMLHFMETYARSTEMDENIKEKTSDKFPLDDFLKDVKSYLMPYALDETNQVKEWDFISDEEVEQKRLDRIEEQKLETEMKNIEEKLKNHTYEMEGLKKVTDNLRVEQYIPKIDFGTLKIPQEATTEESGVIPIELPEVVITAYNSQKMLRQLRNEYLHWSSTRDWFGMQPNEGRKRQIH
;
A
#
# COMPACT_ATOMS: atom_id res chain seq x y z
N MET A 1 -36.23 33.37 7.83
CA MET A 1 -35.88 32.82 9.17
C MET A 1 -34.93 31.66 8.95
N GLY A 2 -33.63 31.93 9.01
CA GLY A 2 -32.59 30.91 8.89
C GLY A 2 -32.48 30.12 10.19
N LYS A 3 -32.45 28.78 10.10
CA LYS A 3 -32.05 27.93 11.20
C LYS A 3 -30.53 27.78 11.14
N THR A 4 -29.85 28.50 12.02
CA THR A 4 -28.42 28.38 12.26
C THR A 4 -28.14 27.00 12.86
N PHE A 5 -27.35 26.18 12.17
CA PHE A 5 -26.77 24.97 12.75
C PHE A 5 -25.56 25.41 13.59
N VAL A 6 -25.66 25.26 14.91
CA VAL A 6 -24.54 25.46 15.82
C VAL A 6 -23.75 24.16 15.85
N TYR A 7 -22.51 24.20 15.36
CA TYR A 7 -21.53 23.15 15.63
C TYR A 7 -21.13 23.27 17.11
N ASN A 8 -21.46 22.26 17.90
CA ASN A 8 -20.96 22.16 19.27
C ASN A 8 -19.54 21.62 19.22
N THR A 9 -18.57 22.53 19.09
CA THR A 9 -17.14 22.25 19.29
C THR A 9 -16.86 22.27 20.78
N GLY A 10 -16.68 21.10 21.36
CA GLY A 10 -16.36 20.91 22.76
C GLY A 10 -17.24 19.84 23.37
N THR A 11 -16.73 18.60 23.39
CA THR A 11 -17.11 17.64 24.42
C THR A 11 -16.83 18.33 25.75
N SER A 12 -17.89 18.77 26.41
CA SER A 12 -17.79 19.13 27.81
C SER A 12 -17.30 17.88 28.55
N LYS A 13 -16.32 18.05 29.43
CA LYS A 13 -15.96 17.08 30.46
C LYS A 13 -17.10 16.99 31.50
N ASP A 14 -18.32 16.76 31.03
CA ASP A 14 -19.50 16.63 31.86
C ASP A 14 -19.72 15.14 32.11
N GLU A 15 -19.42 14.75 33.35
CA GLU A 15 -19.86 13.53 34.02
C GLU A 15 -19.41 12.21 33.36
N GLU A 16 -18.11 11.88 33.49
CA GLU A 16 -17.70 10.47 33.50
C GLU A 16 -18.48 9.78 34.63
N LYS A 17 -19.54 9.06 34.29
CA LYS A 17 -20.12 8.07 35.19
C LYS A 17 -18.98 7.16 35.61
N GLN A 18 -18.65 7.15 36.89
CA GLN A 18 -17.46 6.48 37.45
C GLN A 18 -17.38 4.96 37.21
N ASP A 19 -18.40 4.38 36.57
CA ASP A 19 -18.63 2.96 36.33
C ASP A 19 -18.70 2.59 34.83
N GLU A 20 -18.46 3.53 33.91
CA GLU A 20 -18.41 3.27 32.46
C GLU A 20 -16.96 3.25 31.93
N LEU A 21 -16.59 2.19 31.20
CA LEU A 21 -15.29 2.04 30.55
C LEU A 21 -15.38 2.46 29.07
N ARG A 22 -14.52 3.40 28.69
CA ARG A 22 -14.35 3.85 27.30
C ARG A 22 -12.93 3.50 26.85
N LEU A 23 -12.82 2.63 25.86
CA LEU A 23 -11.54 2.08 25.40
C LEU A 23 -11.19 2.61 24.03
N THR A 24 -9.89 2.76 23.75
CA THR A 24 -9.40 3.22 22.45
C THR A 24 -8.23 2.35 22.00
N PHE A 25 -8.31 1.82 20.79
CA PHE A 25 -7.30 0.93 20.23
C PHE A 25 -6.91 1.33 18.80
N GLY A 26 -5.61 1.26 18.52
CA GLY A 26 -5.06 1.43 17.17
C GLY A 26 -4.74 0.08 16.57
N ILE A 27 -5.35 -0.28 15.45
CA ILE A 27 -5.16 -1.57 14.77
C ILE A 27 -4.27 -1.35 13.55
N PHE A 28 -3.12 -2.02 13.51
CA PHE A 28 -2.10 -1.83 12.48
C PHE A 28 -1.89 -3.14 11.70
N ILE A 29 -2.49 -3.22 10.51
CA ILE A 29 -2.55 -4.44 9.71
C ILE A 29 -1.57 -4.38 8.53
N ASP A 30 -0.59 -5.27 8.54
CA ASP A 30 0.49 -5.24 7.55
C ASP A 30 0.09 -5.81 6.17
N GLY A 31 0.91 -5.55 5.16
CA GLY A 31 0.73 -6.06 3.80
C GLY A 31 1.16 -7.52 3.65
N THR A 32 0.74 -8.19 2.57
CA THR A 32 1.09 -9.59 2.29
C THR A 32 2.60 -9.82 2.33
N LEU A 33 3.03 -10.92 2.97
CA LEU A 33 4.44 -11.23 3.24
C LEU A 33 5.18 -10.16 4.07
N ASN A 34 4.49 -9.31 4.83
CA ASN A 34 5.14 -8.39 5.74
C ASN A 34 4.84 -8.73 7.19
N ASN A 35 5.88 -8.80 8.01
CA ASN A 35 5.75 -9.01 9.44
C ASN A 35 6.88 -8.29 10.18
N LYS A 36 6.53 -7.23 10.91
CA LYS A 36 7.43 -6.42 11.74
C LYS A 36 8.29 -7.30 12.65
N ASN A 37 7.71 -8.32 13.29
CA ASN A 37 8.45 -9.20 14.20
C ASN A 37 9.52 -10.01 13.43
N ASN A 38 9.23 -10.43 12.20
CA ASN A 38 10.20 -11.14 11.36
C ASN A 38 11.30 -10.18 10.86
N THR A 39 10.95 -8.94 10.51
CA THR A 39 11.92 -7.88 10.18
C THR A 39 12.82 -7.53 11.38
N ASP A 40 12.26 -7.44 12.59
CA ASP A 40 13.02 -7.22 13.83
C ASP A 40 14.06 -8.34 14.04
N ARG A 41 13.64 -9.59 13.84
CA ARG A 41 14.52 -10.77 13.97
C ARG A 41 15.65 -10.79 12.96
N ARG A 42 15.39 -10.52 11.67
CA ARG A 42 16.46 -10.39 10.67
C ARG A 42 17.44 -9.29 11.06
N THR A 43 16.90 -8.15 11.52
CA THR A 43 17.73 -7.02 11.93
C THR A 43 18.64 -7.40 13.10
N GLU A 44 18.10 -8.10 14.10
CA GLU A 44 18.84 -8.56 15.27
C GLU A 44 19.87 -9.65 14.95
N HIS A 45 19.54 -10.63 14.11
CA HIS A 45 20.39 -11.82 13.91
C HIS A 45 21.34 -11.74 12.71
N SER A 46 20.98 -10.98 11.67
CA SER A 46 21.75 -10.94 10.42
C SER A 46 22.40 -9.58 10.17
N ARG A 47 21.78 -8.48 10.62
CA ARG A 47 22.32 -7.12 10.41
C ARG A 47 23.09 -6.55 11.58
N LYS A 48 22.75 -6.93 12.81
CA LYS A 48 23.43 -6.43 14.01
C LYS A 48 24.83 -7.01 14.09
N ASP A 49 25.82 -6.12 14.12
CA ASP A 49 27.20 -6.48 14.39
C ASP A 49 27.35 -6.90 15.85
N ILE A 50 27.97 -8.06 16.08
CA ILE A 50 28.05 -8.68 17.41
C ILE A 50 29.00 -7.88 18.32
N GLU A 51 30.06 -7.29 17.78
CA GLU A 51 31.09 -6.61 18.56
C GLU A 51 30.68 -5.18 18.93
N THR A 52 30.06 -4.47 18.00
CA THR A 52 29.68 -3.06 18.16
C THR A 52 28.22 -2.85 18.53
N GLY A 53 27.37 -3.86 18.34
CA GLY A 53 25.92 -3.78 18.53
C GLY A 53 25.21 -2.90 17.50
N LYS A 54 25.93 -2.35 16.50
CA LYS A 54 25.39 -1.48 15.46
C LYS A 54 24.72 -2.29 14.36
N ILE A 55 23.66 -1.74 13.77
CA ILE A 55 22.99 -2.37 12.63
C ILE A 55 23.73 -1.97 11.35
N ASP A 56 24.16 -2.97 10.58
CA ASP A 56 24.83 -2.78 9.30
C ASP A 56 23.83 -2.83 8.14
N TYR A 57 23.49 -1.66 7.62
CA TYR A 57 22.64 -1.51 6.44
C TYR A 57 23.42 -1.59 5.12
N SER A 58 24.76 -1.69 5.15
CA SER A 58 25.56 -1.80 3.92
C SER A 58 25.47 -3.18 3.27
N LYS A 59 25.12 -4.22 4.05
CA LYS A 59 24.92 -5.58 3.55
C LYS A 59 23.61 -5.69 2.77
N SER A 60 23.73 -6.13 1.51
CA SER A 60 22.60 -6.52 0.67
C SER A 60 21.86 -7.72 1.26
N ASN A 61 20.57 -7.88 0.96
CA ASN A 61 19.80 -9.05 1.41
C ASN A 61 20.44 -10.37 0.96
N LYS A 62 20.93 -10.44 -0.27
CA LYS A 62 21.66 -11.62 -0.80
C LYS A 62 22.87 -11.99 0.06
N THR A 63 23.67 -11.01 0.46
CA THR A 63 24.84 -11.25 1.32
C THR A 63 24.44 -11.82 2.68
N LEU A 64 23.36 -11.30 3.26
CA LEU A 64 22.82 -11.80 4.53
C LEU A 64 22.31 -13.24 4.39
N GLU A 65 21.59 -13.51 3.31
CA GLU A 65 21.01 -14.82 3.01
C GLU A 65 22.08 -15.90 2.77
N ASP A 66 23.15 -15.58 2.02
CA ASP A 66 24.25 -16.51 1.77
C ASP A 66 24.97 -16.89 3.09
N ALA A 67 25.13 -15.92 3.99
CA ALA A 67 25.69 -16.14 5.32
C ALA A 67 24.77 -16.99 6.21
N ASP A 68 23.46 -16.68 6.19
CA ASP A 68 22.43 -17.41 6.94
C ASP A 68 22.29 -18.85 6.45
N ASP A 69 22.31 -19.10 5.12
CA ASP A 69 22.25 -20.43 4.51
C ASP A 69 23.42 -21.32 4.95
N THR A 70 24.62 -20.73 5.03
CA THR A 70 25.82 -21.44 5.51
C THR A 70 25.66 -21.93 6.96
N HIS A 71 25.01 -21.13 7.81
CA HIS A 71 24.73 -21.52 9.20
C HIS A 71 23.57 -22.51 9.28
N TYR A 72 22.49 -22.25 8.56
CA TYR A 72 21.32 -23.13 8.49
C TYR A 72 21.72 -24.56 8.10
N LYS A 73 22.61 -24.74 7.12
CA LYS A 73 23.11 -26.06 6.69
C LYS A 73 23.74 -26.88 7.82
N LYS A 74 24.22 -26.25 8.90
CA LYS A 74 24.86 -26.93 10.05
C LYS A 74 23.87 -27.37 11.13
N ILE A 75 22.65 -26.85 11.13
CA ILE A 75 21.61 -27.21 12.12
C ILE A 75 21.18 -28.67 11.91
N LYS A 76 21.22 -29.51 12.96
CA LYS A 76 20.89 -30.94 12.84
C LYS A 76 19.39 -31.25 12.97
N ASN A 77 18.69 -30.57 13.88
CA ASN A 77 17.32 -30.91 14.28
C ASN A 77 16.24 -30.02 13.61
N LYS A 78 16.49 -29.56 12.37
CA LYS A 78 15.66 -28.58 11.66
C LYS A 78 14.17 -28.91 11.66
N ARG A 79 13.83 -30.17 11.35
CA ARG A 79 12.44 -30.64 11.28
C ARG A 79 11.72 -30.55 12.62
N ARG A 80 12.41 -30.84 13.72
CA ARG A 80 11.86 -30.74 15.08
C ARG A 80 11.68 -29.27 15.47
N ILE A 81 12.64 -28.42 15.11
CA ILE A 81 12.53 -26.96 15.31
C ILE A 81 11.34 -26.42 14.52
N GLU A 82 11.18 -26.79 13.25
CA GLU A 82 10.06 -26.39 12.39
C GLU A 82 8.71 -26.86 12.96
N GLU A 83 8.63 -28.11 13.41
CA GLU A 83 7.43 -28.65 14.08
C GLU A 83 7.06 -27.86 15.34
N LEU A 84 8.05 -27.57 16.19
CA LEU A 84 7.83 -26.77 17.40
C LEU A 84 7.43 -25.34 17.04
N LEU A 85 8.01 -24.73 16.01
CA LEU A 85 7.63 -23.39 15.54
C LEU A 85 6.17 -23.39 15.08
N SER A 86 5.75 -24.37 14.27
CA SER A 86 4.37 -24.44 13.73
C SER A 86 3.29 -24.79 14.75
N LYS A 87 3.66 -25.31 15.93
CA LYS A 87 2.70 -25.82 16.90
C LYS A 87 2.17 -24.71 17.81
N LYS A 88 0.88 -24.38 17.67
CA LYS A 88 0.18 -23.36 18.49
C LYS A 88 0.11 -23.75 19.97
N GLU A 89 -0.24 -24.99 20.28
CA GLU A 89 -0.30 -25.53 21.64
C GLU A 89 0.84 -26.52 21.91
N LYS A 90 1.84 -26.08 22.68
CA LYS A 90 2.97 -26.91 23.09
C LYS A 90 2.67 -27.55 24.44
N THR A 91 3.02 -28.83 24.57
CA THR A 91 3.04 -29.48 25.90
C THR A 91 4.10 -28.81 26.79
N PRO A 92 4.01 -28.91 28.13
CA PRO A 92 5.02 -28.34 29.02
C PRO A 92 6.45 -28.80 28.71
N ALA A 93 6.63 -30.05 28.25
CA ALA A 93 7.94 -30.56 27.84
C ALA A 93 8.45 -29.90 26.55
N GLU A 94 7.57 -29.74 25.55
CA GLU A 94 7.88 -29.06 24.29
C GLU A 94 8.17 -27.58 24.49
N GLU A 95 7.52 -26.93 25.46
CA GLU A 95 7.77 -25.53 25.81
C GLU A 95 9.19 -25.34 26.39
N ILE A 96 9.64 -26.27 27.23
CA ILE A 96 10.99 -26.29 27.77
C ILE A 96 12.01 -26.57 26.66
N GLU A 97 11.74 -27.56 25.81
CA GLU A 97 12.55 -27.89 24.63
C GLU A 97 12.68 -26.66 23.72
N PHE A 98 11.57 -25.99 23.42
CA PHE A 98 11.52 -24.82 22.57
C PHE A 98 12.32 -23.65 23.15
N LYS A 99 12.20 -23.37 24.45
CA LYS A 99 12.98 -22.32 25.12
C LYS A 99 14.49 -22.60 25.15
N ALA A 100 14.89 -23.88 25.15
CA ALA A 100 16.30 -24.27 25.16
C ALA A 100 17.00 -24.14 23.80
N ILE A 101 16.25 -24.11 22.69
CA ILE A 101 16.82 -23.91 21.36
C ILE A 101 17.36 -22.47 21.23
N ASP A 102 18.53 -22.32 20.62
CA ASP A 102 19.15 -21.03 20.36
C ASP A 102 18.27 -20.14 19.45
N GLU A 103 18.16 -18.85 19.78
CA GLU A 103 17.29 -17.92 19.06
C GLU A 103 17.73 -17.71 17.61
N LYS A 104 19.04 -17.77 17.32
CA LYS A 104 19.53 -17.69 15.93
C LYS A 104 19.17 -18.95 15.17
N GLU A 105 19.25 -20.13 15.77
CA GLU A 105 18.78 -21.37 15.12
C GLU A 105 17.27 -21.33 14.82
N LYS A 106 16.44 -20.83 15.75
CA LYS A 106 14.99 -20.63 15.51
C LYS A 106 14.77 -19.69 14.33
N TYR A 107 15.43 -18.53 14.34
CA TYR A 107 15.36 -17.54 13.27
C TYR A 107 15.74 -18.17 11.93
N LEU A 108 16.88 -18.86 11.86
CA LEU A 108 17.35 -19.48 10.63
C LEU A 108 16.42 -20.57 10.14
N VAL A 109 15.82 -21.38 11.01
CA VAL A 109 14.85 -22.39 10.59
C VAL A 109 13.56 -21.74 10.05
N ALA A 110 13.08 -20.69 10.70
CA ALA A 110 11.87 -19.97 10.28
C ALA A 110 12.08 -19.17 8.99
N SER A 111 13.25 -18.54 8.82
CA SER A 111 13.59 -17.68 7.68
C SER A 111 14.19 -18.45 6.50
N HIS A 112 14.57 -19.72 6.66
CA HIS A 112 15.22 -20.46 5.59
C HIS A 112 14.27 -20.82 4.45
N ARG A 113 14.77 -20.66 3.23
CA ARG A 113 14.05 -20.94 1.98
C ARG A 113 14.22 -22.40 1.60
N VAL A 114 13.15 -23.20 1.66
CA VAL A 114 13.21 -24.53 1.05
C VAL A 114 13.15 -24.36 -0.47
N ALA A 115 14.23 -24.72 -1.14
CA ALA A 115 14.22 -24.90 -2.59
C ALA A 115 13.18 -25.98 -2.93
N LEU A 116 12.13 -25.61 -3.65
CA LEU A 116 11.21 -26.56 -4.30
C LEU A 116 11.99 -27.23 -5.44
N ASN A 117 12.83 -28.18 -5.06
CA ASN A 117 13.58 -29.04 -5.97
C ASN A 117 12.62 -30.05 -6.60
N GLU A 118 11.95 -29.69 -7.70
CA GLU A 118 11.57 -30.64 -8.78
C GLU A 118 10.99 -29.97 -10.03
N PHE A 119 10.52 -28.71 -9.98
CA PHE A 119 9.82 -28.07 -11.10
C PHE A 119 10.50 -26.84 -11.73
N GLY A 120 11.73 -26.51 -11.33
CA GLY A 120 12.52 -25.48 -12.01
C GLY A 120 11.98 -24.04 -11.88
N LEU A 121 11.20 -23.74 -10.84
CA LEU A 121 10.92 -22.36 -10.43
C LEU A 121 12.09 -21.91 -9.55
N ASP A 122 13.13 -21.39 -10.19
CA ASP A 122 14.33 -20.87 -9.51
C ASP A 122 14.09 -19.46 -8.94
N ARG A 123 15.02 -19.14 -8.03
CA ARG A 123 15.24 -17.97 -7.18
C ARG A 123 14.90 -16.61 -7.81
N MET A 124 14.54 -15.70 -6.90
CA MET A 124 14.33 -14.25 -7.07
C MET A 124 12.88 -13.86 -7.41
N GLY A 125 12.07 -13.49 -6.39
CA GLY A 125 10.84 -12.75 -6.71
C GLY A 125 9.67 -12.60 -5.73
N THR A 126 9.79 -12.93 -4.45
CA THR A 126 9.16 -12.24 -3.29
C THR A 126 9.66 -13.04 -2.11
N ASP A 127 10.83 -12.63 -1.67
CA ASP A 127 11.51 -13.22 -0.55
C ASP A 127 10.57 -13.19 0.66
N ASN A 128 10.62 -14.25 1.45
CA ASN A 128 9.79 -14.41 2.64
C ASN A 128 9.76 -13.15 3.53
N SER A 129 8.82 -13.10 4.47
CA SER A 129 8.57 -11.95 5.32
C SER A 129 9.75 -11.45 6.14
N TYR A 130 10.82 -12.24 6.23
CA TYR A 130 12.07 -11.83 6.82
C TYR A 130 12.88 -10.87 5.94
N SER A 131 12.79 -10.94 4.61
CA SER A 131 13.61 -10.13 3.70
C SER A 131 13.09 -8.71 3.48
N ASN A 132 11.81 -8.46 3.77
CA ASN A 132 11.18 -7.15 3.60
C ASN A 132 11.60 -6.16 4.71
N ASP A 133 11.58 -4.86 4.39
CA ASP A 133 11.68 -3.79 5.40
C ASP A 133 10.33 -3.57 6.11
N TYR A 134 10.31 -2.70 7.11
CA TYR A 134 9.05 -2.24 7.69
C TYR A 134 8.15 -1.54 6.65
N THR A 135 6.85 -1.74 6.76
CA THR A 135 5.85 -0.92 6.08
C THR A 135 5.58 0.37 6.85
N ASN A 136 4.90 1.31 6.20
CA ASN A 136 4.40 2.52 6.84
C ASN A 136 3.37 2.22 7.94
N VAL A 137 2.67 1.07 7.86
CA VAL A 137 1.81 0.60 8.95
C VAL A 137 2.64 0.22 10.17
N ALA A 138 3.68 -0.60 9.99
CA ALA A 138 4.59 -0.97 11.08
C ALA A 138 5.33 0.26 11.65
N ARG A 139 5.73 1.21 10.79
CA ARG A 139 6.38 2.46 11.22
C ARG A 139 5.44 3.38 12.00
N MET A 140 4.17 3.48 11.61
CA MET A 140 3.16 4.21 12.39
C MET A 140 2.94 3.54 13.74
N TRP A 141 2.83 2.21 13.79
CA TRP A 141 2.74 1.44 15.04
C TRP A 141 3.93 1.73 15.97
N GLN A 142 5.16 1.81 15.43
CA GLN A 142 6.37 2.15 16.18
C GLN A 142 6.35 3.56 16.81
N CYS A 143 5.50 4.46 16.33
CA CYS A 143 5.35 5.82 16.83
C CYS A 143 4.22 5.97 17.86
N CYS A 144 3.39 4.94 18.05
CA CYS A 144 2.23 4.95 18.93
C CYS A 144 2.51 4.31 20.30
N GLU A 145 1.61 4.53 21.26
CA GLU A 145 1.63 3.84 22.56
C GLU A 145 1.36 2.34 22.39
N GLN A 146 2.38 1.51 22.58
CA GLN A 146 2.32 0.07 22.26
C GLN A 146 1.59 -0.75 23.32
N LYS A 147 1.66 -0.35 24.60
CA LYS A 147 1.17 -1.21 25.68
C LYS A 147 -0.36 -1.24 25.74
N LYS A 148 -0.98 -0.07 25.75
CA LYS A 148 -2.44 0.07 25.95
C LYS A 148 -3.23 0.24 24.66
N TYR A 149 -2.65 0.92 23.67
CA TYR A 149 -3.38 1.37 22.49
C TYR A 149 -3.11 0.49 21.26
N ALA A 150 -1.85 0.30 20.89
CA ALA A 150 -1.51 -0.29 19.61
C ALA A 150 -1.62 -1.83 19.59
N ILE A 151 -2.30 -2.35 18.57
CA ILE A 151 -2.42 -3.76 18.22
C ILE A 151 -1.80 -3.94 16.84
N TYR A 152 -0.83 -4.83 16.72
CA TYR A 152 -0.19 -5.14 15.44
C TYR A 152 -0.72 -6.49 14.91
N VAL A 153 -1.15 -6.49 13.66
CA VAL A 153 -1.65 -7.67 12.95
C VAL A 153 -0.71 -7.95 11.79
N PRO A 154 -0.02 -9.11 11.77
CA PRO A 154 0.89 -9.46 10.67
C PRO A 154 0.17 -9.57 9.33
N GLY A 155 0.93 -9.41 8.25
CA GLY A 155 0.45 -9.50 6.90
C GLY A 155 0.01 -10.91 6.49
N MET A 156 -0.81 -10.98 5.44
CA MET A 156 -1.29 -12.26 4.90
C MET A 156 -0.11 -13.12 4.41
N GLY A 157 -0.22 -14.44 4.56
CA GLY A 157 0.83 -15.38 4.19
C GLY A 157 2.04 -15.40 5.15
N THR A 158 1.95 -14.77 6.31
CA THR A 158 3.02 -14.78 7.32
C THR A 158 2.51 -15.30 8.64
N ASP A 159 3.38 -15.58 9.59
CA ASP A 159 3.01 -15.60 11.00
C ASP A 159 4.24 -15.28 11.84
N ASN A 160 4.00 -14.93 13.10
CA ASN A 160 5.08 -14.53 14.00
C ASN A 160 6.05 -15.69 14.22
N LEU A 161 7.31 -15.48 13.83
CA LEU A 161 8.40 -16.43 14.06
C LEU A 161 8.17 -17.78 13.36
N MET A 162 7.28 -17.82 12.37
CA MET A 162 6.97 -19.02 11.61
C MET A 162 7.34 -18.83 10.15
N ARG A 163 7.46 -19.96 9.47
CA ARG A 163 7.60 -19.98 8.02
C ARG A 163 6.33 -19.44 7.38
N ASP A 164 6.49 -18.68 6.30
CA ASP A 164 5.38 -18.09 5.57
C ASP A 164 4.42 -19.15 5.00
N SER A 165 3.13 -18.83 5.04
CA SER A 165 2.02 -19.62 4.51
C SER A 165 1.83 -19.32 3.01
N GLN A 166 1.86 -20.37 2.19
CA GLN A 166 1.71 -20.24 0.74
C GLN A 166 0.29 -19.83 0.34
N ASP A 167 -0.75 -20.37 0.99
CA ASP A 167 -2.15 -20.13 0.60
C ASP A 167 -2.59 -18.71 0.96
N GLY A 168 -2.21 -18.22 2.16
CA GLY A 168 -2.48 -16.82 2.53
C GLY A 168 -1.70 -15.83 1.68
N PHE A 169 -0.46 -16.16 1.29
CA PHE A 169 0.31 -15.36 0.34
C PHE A 169 -0.32 -15.33 -1.05
N ALA A 170 -0.77 -16.47 -1.53
CA ALA A 170 -1.26 -16.66 -2.88
C ALA A 170 -2.63 -16.02 -3.10
N PHE A 171 -3.58 -16.35 -2.24
CA PHE A 171 -5.00 -16.09 -2.47
C PHE A 171 -5.62 -15.19 -1.41
N GLY A 172 -4.91 -14.85 -0.33
CA GLY A 172 -5.49 -14.08 0.78
C GLY A 172 -6.57 -14.86 1.54
N SER A 173 -6.56 -16.19 1.47
CA SER A 173 -7.46 -17.10 2.19
C SER A 173 -6.67 -18.08 3.07
N GLY A 174 -7.37 -19.03 3.70
CA GLY A 174 -6.74 -19.97 4.63
C GLY A 174 -6.31 -19.34 5.96
N GLN A 175 -5.36 -19.96 6.65
CA GLN A 175 -5.04 -19.63 8.05
C GLN A 175 -4.44 -18.26 8.29
N THR A 176 -3.92 -17.66 7.23
CA THR A 176 -3.31 -16.34 7.26
C THR A 176 -3.97 -15.40 6.24
N GLY A 177 -5.21 -15.71 5.81
CA GLY A 177 -6.00 -14.91 4.88
C GLY A 177 -6.64 -13.66 5.50
N ILE A 178 -7.39 -12.89 4.71
CA ILE A 178 -7.99 -11.61 5.10
C ILE A 178 -8.95 -11.78 6.30
N ARG A 179 -9.96 -12.65 6.19
CA ARG A 179 -10.90 -12.93 7.30
C ARG A 179 -10.19 -13.52 8.52
N ALA A 180 -9.16 -14.36 8.33
CA ALA A 180 -8.34 -14.87 9.42
C ALA A 180 -7.60 -13.75 10.18
N ARG A 181 -7.10 -12.73 9.47
CA ARG A 181 -6.50 -11.54 10.09
C ARG A 181 -7.51 -10.64 10.77
N VAL A 182 -8.74 -10.54 10.27
CA VAL A 182 -9.84 -9.86 10.97
C VAL A 182 -10.13 -10.55 12.30
N ARG A 183 -10.28 -11.88 12.31
CA ARG A 183 -10.44 -12.66 13.56
C ARG A 183 -9.28 -12.43 14.52
N ASN A 184 -8.05 -12.47 14.03
CA ASN A 184 -6.88 -12.21 14.85
C ASN A 184 -6.90 -10.80 15.47
N ALA A 185 -7.30 -9.78 14.71
CA ALA A 185 -7.48 -8.42 15.24
C ALA A 185 -8.55 -8.38 16.33
N CYS A 186 -9.72 -8.99 16.08
CA CYS A 186 -10.84 -9.10 17.03
C CYS A 186 -10.45 -9.81 18.33
N GLU A 187 -9.72 -10.92 18.25
CA GLU A 187 -9.19 -11.65 19.40
C GLU A 187 -8.25 -10.77 20.23
N GLN A 188 -7.32 -10.05 19.58
CA GLN A 188 -6.37 -9.17 20.27
C GLN A 188 -7.06 -7.95 20.92
N ILE A 189 -8.12 -7.41 20.30
CA ILE A 189 -8.95 -6.36 20.92
C ILE A 189 -9.61 -6.92 22.18
N ALA A 190 -10.24 -8.09 22.11
CA ALA A 190 -10.89 -8.72 23.25
C ALA A 190 -9.90 -9.06 24.38
N ASP A 191 -8.66 -9.46 24.05
CA ASP A 191 -7.60 -9.67 25.04
C ASP A 191 -7.23 -8.37 25.77
N LYS A 192 -7.08 -7.24 25.07
CA LYS A 192 -6.83 -5.94 25.70
C LYS A 192 -8.01 -5.45 26.54
N VAL A 193 -9.24 -5.67 26.08
CA VAL A 193 -10.45 -5.37 26.86
C VAL A 193 -10.45 -6.17 28.17
N LEU A 194 -10.13 -7.46 28.10
CA LEU A 194 -10.03 -8.32 29.29
C LEU A 194 -8.93 -7.84 30.25
N GLU A 195 -7.78 -7.42 29.74
CA GLU A 195 -6.70 -6.84 30.55
C GLU A 195 -7.16 -5.57 31.28
N GLU A 196 -7.87 -4.66 30.61
CA GLU A 196 -8.37 -3.42 31.22
C GLU A 196 -9.51 -3.65 32.22
N ILE A 197 -10.34 -4.68 32.02
CA ILE A 197 -11.30 -5.12 33.04
C ILE A 197 -10.57 -5.64 34.28
N LYS A 198 -9.52 -6.45 34.11
CA LYS A 198 -8.77 -7.04 35.22
C LYS A 198 -8.01 -6.00 36.05
N THR A 199 -7.50 -4.94 35.41
CA THR A 199 -6.79 -3.84 36.09
C THR A 199 -7.74 -2.92 36.85
N ASN A 200 -9.04 -2.93 36.54
CA ASN A 200 -10.07 -2.12 37.19
C ASN A 200 -11.14 -3.01 37.86
N PRO A 201 -10.88 -3.60 39.04
CA PRO A 201 -11.76 -4.60 39.65
C PRO A 201 -13.04 -4.03 40.31
N LYS A 202 -13.54 -2.85 39.90
CA LYS A 202 -14.83 -2.36 40.41
C LYS A 202 -15.94 -3.34 39.97
N LYS A 203 -16.91 -3.56 40.86
CA LYS A 203 -17.86 -4.67 40.78
C LYS A 203 -18.85 -4.61 39.61
N GLU A 204 -18.98 -3.47 38.94
CA GLU A 204 -20.00 -3.21 37.90
C GLU A 204 -19.46 -2.32 36.76
N ILE A 205 -18.20 -2.51 36.31
CA ILE A 205 -17.72 -1.75 35.15
C ILE A 205 -18.44 -2.21 33.89
N LYS A 206 -19.21 -1.31 33.28
CA LYS A 206 -19.83 -1.52 31.98
C LYS A 206 -18.94 -0.97 30.88
N ILE A 207 -18.70 -1.74 29.82
CA ILE A 207 -18.06 -1.20 28.62
C ILE A 207 -19.10 -0.39 27.88
N ALA A 208 -18.93 0.93 27.86
CA ALA A 208 -19.84 1.82 27.17
C ALA A 208 -19.43 2.02 25.71
N GLN A 209 -18.12 2.06 25.44
CA GLN A 209 -17.61 2.46 24.14
C GLN A 209 -16.25 1.83 23.82
N ILE A 210 -16.07 1.41 22.57
CA ILE A 210 -14.77 1.02 22.00
C ILE A 210 -14.52 1.87 20.75
N THR A 211 -13.45 2.67 20.80
CA THR A 211 -12.98 3.48 19.68
C THR A 211 -11.85 2.77 18.96
N LEU A 212 -11.92 2.70 17.62
CA LEU A 212 -10.94 2.04 16.76
C LEU A 212 -10.33 3.04 15.77
N ASP A 213 -9.00 3.05 15.71
CA ASP A 213 -8.22 3.69 14.63
C ASP A 213 -7.53 2.59 13.83
N VAL A 214 -7.86 2.44 12.55
CA VAL A 214 -7.45 1.27 11.75
C VAL A 214 -6.48 1.70 10.65
N PHE A 215 -5.35 1.04 10.56
CA PHE A 215 -4.34 1.24 9.52
C PHE A 215 -4.12 -0.06 8.75
N GLY A 216 -3.92 0.05 7.44
CA GLY A 216 -3.72 -1.11 6.59
C GLY A 216 -2.87 -0.81 5.35
N PHE A 217 -2.08 -1.77 4.90
CA PHE A 217 -1.34 -1.67 3.62
C PHE A 217 -1.66 -2.87 2.73
N SER A 218 -1.85 -2.65 1.42
CA SER A 218 -2.07 -3.72 0.44
C SER A 218 -3.33 -4.52 0.76
N ARG A 219 -3.23 -5.84 0.84
CA ARG A 219 -4.30 -6.68 1.38
C ARG A 219 -4.60 -6.38 2.85
N GLY A 220 -3.66 -5.85 3.63
CA GLY A 220 -3.91 -5.37 4.98
C GLY A 220 -4.87 -4.17 5.00
N ALA A 221 -4.92 -3.38 3.92
CA ALA A 221 -5.96 -2.38 3.73
C ALA A 221 -7.32 -3.02 3.40
N ALA A 222 -7.36 -4.13 2.65
CA ALA A 222 -8.58 -4.90 2.44
C ALA A 222 -9.09 -5.52 3.77
N THR A 223 -8.19 -6.09 4.58
CA THR A 223 -8.47 -6.54 5.95
C THR A 223 -8.97 -5.41 6.85
N ALA A 224 -8.36 -4.21 6.78
CA ALA A 224 -8.84 -3.05 7.54
C ALA A 224 -10.27 -2.66 7.16
N ARG A 225 -10.58 -2.64 5.86
CA ARG A 225 -11.93 -2.37 5.35
C ARG A 225 -12.94 -3.43 5.80
N ASN A 226 -12.57 -4.71 5.69
CA ASN A 226 -13.42 -5.82 6.13
C ASN A 226 -13.63 -5.80 7.65
N LEU A 227 -12.60 -5.53 8.46
CA LEU A 227 -12.72 -5.34 9.91
C LEU A 227 -13.71 -4.22 10.25
N VAL A 228 -13.57 -3.06 9.59
CA VAL A 228 -14.47 -1.92 9.81
C VAL A 228 -15.91 -2.26 9.43
N TYR A 229 -16.13 -3.05 8.38
CA TYR A 229 -17.45 -3.57 8.06
C TYR A 229 -17.97 -4.48 9.19
N GLU A 230 -17.18 -5.47 9.63
CA GLU A 230 -17.61 -6.46 10.61
C GLU A 230 -17.96 -5.87 11.98
N VAL A 231 -17.13 -4.97 12.50
CA VAL A 231 -17.34 -4.37 13.83
C VAL A 231 -18.55 -3.44 13.88
N ASN A 232 -19.01 -2.95 12.73
CA ASN A 232 -20.19 -2.10 12.61
C ASN A 232 -21.48 -2.88 12.30
N LEU A 233 -21.46 -4.22 12.38
CA LEU A 233 -22.66 -5.04 12.22
C LEU A 233 -23.49 -5.04 13.51
N ASP A 234 -24.66 -4.40 13.45
CA ASP A 234 -25.60 -4.28 14.56
C ASP A 234 -26.49 -5.53 14.76
N TYR A 235 -26.37 -6.52 13.88
CA TYR A 235 -27.18 -7.73 13.87
C TYR A 235 -26.33 -8.95 13.62
N SER A 236 -26.89 -10.13 13.91
CA SER A 236 -26.22 -11.39 13.69
C SER A 236 -26.07 -11.72 12.20
N TYR A 237 -24.85 -12.04 11.76
CA TYR A 237 -24.54 -12.28 10.35
C TYR A 237 -23.72 -13.56 10.18
N ALA A 238 -23.74 -14.09 8.94
CA ALA A 238 -23.17 -15.38 8.54
C ALA A 238 -23.72 -16.58 9.34
N LYS A 239 -24.28 -17.58 8.66
CA LYS A 239 -24.78 -18.78 9.34
C LYS A 239 -23.65 -19.78 9.52
N ALA A 240 -23.33 -20.11 10.77
CA ALA A 240 -22.55 -21.30 11.08
C ALA A 240 -23.32 -22.53 10.62
N VAL A 241 -22.60 -23.50 10.08
CA VAL A 241 -23.14 -24.76 9.58
C VAL A 241 -22.60 -25.92 10.41
N GLN A 242 -23.44 -26.92 10.66
CA GLN A 242 -22.96 -28.17 11.25
C GLN A 242 -22.25 -28.99 10.18
N LYS A 243 -21.01 -29.41 10.48
CA LYS A 243 -20.17 -30.21 9.59
C LYS A 243 -19.53 -31.37 10.36
N GLU A 244 -19.36 -32.51 9.69
CA GLU A 244 -18.52 -33.59 10.22
C GLU A 244 -17.05 -33.25 9.94
N ILE A 245 -16.25 -33.12 11.01
CA ILE A 245 -14.82 -32.83 10.93
C ILE A 245 -14.00 -33.95 11.58
N PRO A 246 -12.75 -34.19 11.13
CA PRO A 246 -11.85 -35.14 11.76
C PRO A 246 -11.63 -34.88 13.26
N CYS A 247 -11.40 -35.92 14.06
CA CYS A 247 -11.12 -35.79 15.50
C CYS A 247 -10.11 -36.82 16.04
N GLY A 248 -9.32 -37.41 15.15
CA GLY A 248 -8.27 -38.37 15.48
C GLY A 248 -8.28 -39.60 14.57
N VAL A 249 -7.24 -40.42 14.69
CA VAL A 249 -7.08 -41.65 13.89
C VAL A 249 -7.01 -42.88 14.78
N GLU A 250 -7.62 -43.97 14.34
CA GLU A 250 -7.49 -45.30 14.95
C GLU A 250 -6.81 -46.26 13.98
N TYR A 251 -5.91 -47.08 14.51
CA TYR A 251 -5.24 -48.13 13.74
C TYR A 251 -5.78 -49.48 14.19
N ARG A 252 -6.36 -50.24 13.24
CA ARG A 252 -6.90 -51.58 13.52
C ARG A 252 -6.13 -52.62 12.71
N GLU A 253 -5.68 -53.67 13.38
CA GLU A 253 -5.06 -54.82 12.72
C GLU A 253 -6.10 -55.61 11.91
N MET A 254 -5.73 -56.04 10.70
CA MET A 254 -6.55 -56.94 9.91
C MET A 254 -6.08 -58.38 10.10
N ASP A 255 -6.91 -59.20 10.74
CA ASP A 255 -6.69 -60.64 10.81
C ASP A 255 -6.91 -61.28 9.43
N GLY A 256 -5.88 -61.96 8.88
CA GLY A 256 -6.07 -62.89 7.76
C GLY A 256 -5.18 -62.75 6.51
N SER A 257 -3.99 -62.14 6.57
CA SER A 257 -3.05 -62.17 5.44
C SER A 257 -1.60 -62.16 5.92
N ALA A 258 -0.72 -62.89 5.24
CA ALA A 258 0.69 -63.13 5.60
C ALA A 258 1.59 -61.87 5.66
N SER A 259 1.01 -60.68 5.45
CA SER A 259 1.57 -59.39 5.83
C SER A 259 0.58 -58.72 6.79
N SER A 260 0.94 -58.48 8.05
CA SER A 260 0.11 -57.69 8.97
C SER A 260 -0.13 -56.30 8.35
N ARG A 261 -1.35 -56.07 7.83
CA ARG A 261 -1.75 -54.79 7.26
C ARG A 261 -2.57 -54.05 8.30
N VAL A 262 -2.06 -52.93 8.76
CA VAL A 262 -2.77 -52.04 9.68
C VAL A 262 -3.70 -51.14 8.85
N ARG A 263 -5.00 -51.13 9.18
CA ARG A 263 -5.98 -50.22 8.58
C ARG A 263 -6.06 -48.94 9.41
N ARG A 264 -5.78 -47.80 8.79
CA ARG A 264 -6.04 -46.46 9.35
C ARG A 264 -7.52 -46.13 9.19
N ILE A 265 -8.19 -45.80 10.28
CA ILE A 265 -9.60 -45.39 10.34
C ILE A 265 -9.65 -43.97 10.88
N GLN A 266 -10.19 -43.04 10.08
CA GLN A 266 -10.38 -41.65 10.49
C GLN A 266 -11.61 -41.55 11.41
N LYS A 267 -11.46 -40.97 12.60
CA LYS A 267 -12.58 -40.61 13.49
C LYS A 267 -13.10 -39.24 13.10
N MET A 268 -14.42 -39.08 13.17
CA MET A 268 -15.14 -37.85 12.84
C MET A 268 -16.00 -37.42 14.03
N ARG A 269 -16.24 -36.12 14.16
CA ARG A 269 -17.23 -35.53 15.09
C ARG A 269 -18.02 -34.44 14.39
N THR A 270 -19.23 -34.19 14.84
CA THR A 270 -20.03 -33.04 14.40
C THR A 270 -19.57 -31.79 15.15
N ALA A 271 -19.28 -30.72 14.42
CA ALA A 271 -18.94 -29.41 14.96
C ALA A 271 -19.69 -28.31 14.22
N PHE A 272 -19.90 -27.17 14.86
CA PHE A 272 -20.34 -25.96 14.16
C PHE A 272 -19.11 -25.27 13.58
N VAL A 273 -19.18 -24.94 12.30
CA VAL A 273 -18.14 -24.19 11.61
C VAL A 273 -18.72 -22.97 10.94
N ASP A 274 -17.97 -21.88 10.87
CA ASP A 274 -18.39 -20.71 10.11
C ASP A 274 -18.09 -20.83 8.61
N VAL A 275 -18.29 -19.74 7.87
CA VAL A 275 -18.09 -19.65 6.42
C VAL A 275 -16.69 -20.01 5.96
N ASP A 276 -15.67 -19.79 6.80
CA ASP A 276 -14.28 -20.11 6.49
C ASP A 276 -13.88 -21.51 7.04
N ASN A 277 -14.86 -22.34 7.43
CA ASN A 277 -14.68 -23.67 8.02
C ASN A 277 -13.95 -23.69 9.38
N TYR A 278 -13.82 -22.56 10.07
CA TYR A 278 -13.31 -22.55 11.43
C TYR A 278 -14.37 -23.04 12.39
N GLU A 279 -13.96 -23.89 13.32
CA GLU A 279 -14.83 -24.32 14.39
C GLU A 279 -15.20 -23.14 15.30
N VAL A 280 -16.50 -23.01 15.57
CA VAL A 280 -17.07 -22.00 16.45
C VAL A 280 -17.89 -22.68 17.54
N ASP A 281 -17.81 -22.13 18.75
CA ASP A 281 -18.59 -22.59 19.89
C ASP A 281 -20.02 -22.04 19.75
N ASN A 282 -20.99 -22.94 19.69
CA ASN A 282 -22.39 -22.59 19.47
C ASN A 282 -23.02 -21.83 20.64
N SER A 283 -22.41 -21.86 21.84
CA SER A 283 -22.90 -21.13 23.01
C SER A 283 -22.80 -19.62 22.85
N TYR A 284 -21.92 -19.14 21.95
CA TYR A 284 -21.74 -17.72 21.64
C TYR A 284 -22.42 -17.29 20.33
N LEU A 285 -23.33 -18.12 19.79
CA LEU A 285 -24.09 -17.82 18.58
C LEU A 285 -25.55 -17.48 18.89
N ILE A 286 -26.15 -16.60 18.09
CA ILE A 286 -27.59 -16.30 18.12
C ILE A 286 -28.21 -16.88 16.86
N GLN A 287 -29.09 -17.87 16.98
CA GLN A 287 -29.74 -18.52 15.83
C GLN A 287 -28.72 -19.03 14.79
N ASP A 288 -27.65 -19.68 15.26
CA ASP A 288 -26.53 -20.17 14.46
C ASP A 288 -25.77 -19.05 13.70
N GLN A 289 -25.84 -17.81 14.16
CA GLN A 289 -25.14 -16.67 13.57
C GLN A 289 -24.19 -16.00 14.57
N LEU A 290 -23.14 -15.36 14.07
CA LEU A 290 -22.25 -14.56 14.90
C LEU A 290 -23.02 -13.40 15.57
N PRO A 291 -22.64 -12.95 16.77
CA PRO A 291 -23.33 -11.87 17.49
C PRO A 291 -23.06 -10.48 16.87
N LYS A 292 -23.64 -9.43 17.47
CA LYS A 292 -23.34 -8.02 17.17
C LYS A 292 -21.82 -7.79 17.17
N MET A 293 -21.29 -7.00 16.23
CA MET A 293 -19.86 -6.79 15.98
C MET A 293 -19.12 -8.04 15.47
N GLY A 294 -19.83 -9.11 15.10
CA GLY A 294 -19.23 -10.25 14.42
C GLY A 294 -18.21 -11.01 15.22
N HIS A 295 -17.04 -11.22 14.61
CA HIS A 295 -15.92 -11.85 15.29
C HIS A 295 -15.46 -11.10 16.54
N LEU A 296 -15.59 -9.76 16.57
CA LEU A 296 -15.28 -9.00 17.79
C LEU A 296 -16.25 -9.32 18.91
N GLY A 297 -17.56 -9.31 18.62
CA GLY A 297 -18.58 -9.69 19.60
C GLY A 297 -18.40 -11.12 20.11
N TYR A 298 -18.14 -12.05 19.19
CA TYR A 298 -17.86 -13.45 19.52
C TYR A 298 -16.64 -13.57 20.45
N SER A 299 -15.51 -12.94 20.10
CA SER A 299 -14.29 -12.97 20.92
C SER A 299 -14.49 -12.29 22.28
N LEU A 300 -15.29 -11.23 22.35
CA LEU A 300 -15.64 -10.57 23.61
C LEU A 300 -16.41 -11.52 24.54
N LEU A 301 -17.45 -12.20 24.04
CA LEU A 301 -18.19 -13.19 24.85
C LEU A 301 -17.29 -14.34 25.30
N GLN A 302 -16.45 -14.85 24.40
CA GLN A 302 -15.58 -15.99 24.68
C GLN A 302 -14.50 -15.69 25.74
N LYS A 303 -13.89 -14.50 25.68
CA LYS A 303 -12.71 -14.16 26.51
C LYS A 303 -13.07 -13.41 27.79
N THR A 304 -14.22 -12.75 27.83
CA THR A 304 -14.65 -11.92 28.97
C THR A 304 -15.81 -12.59 29.72
N LYS A 305 -16.45 -11.84 30.63
CA LYS A 305 -17.68 -12.27 31.33
C LYS A 305 -18.92 -11.51 30.82
N LEU A 306 -18.82 -10.94 29.62
CA LEU A 306 -19.92 -10.23 28.99
C LEU A 306 -20.95 -11.24 28.49
N GLU A 307 -22.21 -10.86 28.60
CA GLU A 307 -23.34 -11.57 28.03
C GLU A 307 -23.83 -10.88 26.76
N PHE A 308 -24.69 -11.54 25.98
CA PHE A 308 -25.23 -10.98 24.74
C PHE A 308 -25.95 -9.62 24.94
N GLU A 309 -26.53 -9.38 26.12
CA GLU A 309 -27.18 -8.10 26.42
C GLU A 309 -26.15 -6.97 26.57
N ASP A 310 -25.00 -7.25 27.19
CA ASP A 310 -23.93 -6.25 27.35
C ASP A 310 -23.40 -5.78 26.00
N LEU A 311 -23.32 -6.68 25.00
CA LEU A 311 -22.89 -6.31 23.64
C LEU A 311 -23.81 -5.26 23.00
N LYS A 312 -25.12 -5.28 23.31
CA LYS A 312 -26.08 -4.33 22.75
C LYS A 312 -25.79 -2.90 23.20
N ASP A 313 -25.34 -2.74 24.44
CA ASP A 313 -25.04 -1.45 25.06
C ASP A 313 -23.68 -0.87 24.63
N ILE A 314 -22.78 -1.67 24.07
CA ILE A 314 -21.47 -1.21 23.59
C ILE A 314 -21.62 -0.38 22.31
N GLU A 315 -21.13 0.86 22.33
CA GLU A 315 -20.96 1.70 21.15
C GLU A 315 -19.60 1.45 20.49
N ILE A 316 -19.59 1.16 19.18
CA ILE A 316 -18.37 1.12 18.37
C ILE A 316 -18.19 2.44 17.62
N ILE A 317 -17.04 3.07 17.78
CA ILE A 317 -16.65 4.25 17.01
C ILE A 317 -15.40 3.93 16.20
N VAL A 318 -15.51 3.90 14.87
CA VAL A 318 -14.33 3.93 14.01
C VAL A 318 -13.96 5.39 13.76
N ARG A 319 -12.89 5.87 14.38
CA ARG A 319 -12.51 7.28 14.30
C ARG A 319 -11.70 7.55 13.03
N PHE A 320 -10.62 6.80 12.82
CA PHE A 320 -9.74 7.00 11.67
C PHE A 320 -9.48 5.68 10.92
N VAL A 321 -9.49 5.73 9.59
CA VAL A 321 -9.04 4.62 8.73
C VAL A 321 -7.96 5.13 7.78
N GLY A 322 -6.71 4.79 8.04
CA GLY A 322 -5.55 5.19 7.25
C GLY A 322 -4.98 4.03 6.46
N ILE A 323 -5.28 3.96 5.16
CA ILE A 323 -4.92 2.83 4.31
C ILE A 323 -3.98 3.21 3.18
N TYR A 324 -3.12 2.27 2.81
CA TYR A 324 -2.17 2.40 1.71
C TYR A 324 -2.46 1.33 0.67
N ASP A 325 -2.75 1.78 -0.54
CA ASP A 325 -2.74 1.02 -1.77
C ASP A 325 -3.48 -0.33 -1.73
N THR A 326 -4.79 -0.27 -1.51
CA THR A 326 -5.63 -1.45 -1.31
C THR A 326 -5.59 -2.38 -2.53
N VAL A 327 -5.21 -3.63 -2.28
CA VAL A 327 -5.28 -4.72 -3.26
C VAL A 327 -6.15 -5.80 -2.64
N SER A 328 -7.23 -6.17 -3.31
CA SER A 328 -8.05 -7.30 -2.93
C SER A 328 -7.53 -8.57 -3.61
N SER A 329 -7.50 -9.66 -2.85
CA SER A 329 -7.41 -11.01 -3.40
C SER A 329 -7.99 -11.96 -2.36
N TYR A 330 -9.01 -12.72 -2.73
CA TYR A 330 -9.64 -13.71 -1.87
C TYR A 330 -10.14 -14.90 -2.69
N PHE A 331 -10.02 -16.11 -2.14
CA PHE A 331 -10.53 -17.34 -2.76
C PHE A 331 -11.11 -18.25 -1.68
N GLU A 332 -12.41 -18.56 -1.81
CA GLU A 332 -13.11 -19.47 -0.91
C GLU A 332 -13.27 -20.85 -1.59
N GLN A 333 -12.55 -21.86 -1.11
CA GLN A 333 -12.74 -23.24 -1.56
C GLN A 333 -13.73 -23.96 -0.63
N ASN A 334 -15.02 -23.76 -0.90
CA ASN A 334 -16.06 -24.46 -0.15
C ASN A 334 -16.06 -25.97 -0.48
N ASP A 335 -16.27 -26.79 0.55
CA ASP A 335 -16.53 -28.25 0.47
C ASP A 335 -15.36 -29.23 0.25
N VAL A 336 -14.10 -28.82 0.41
CA VAL A 336 -12.97 -29.77 0.37
C VAL A 336 -12.60 -30.25 1.78
N MET A 337 -12.73 -31.57 2.02
CA MET A 337 -12.36 -32.21 3.29
C MET A 337 -10.84 -32.21 3.55
N ASP A 338 -10.03 -32.02 2.50
CA ASP A 338 -8.56 -32.04 2.55
C ASP A 338 -7.97 -30.86 3.37
N HIS A 339 -8.78 -29.85 3.73
CA HIS A 339 -8.38 -28.71 4.56
C HIS A 339 -8.24 -29.03 6.05
N TYR A 340 -8.72 -30.16 6.55
CA TYR A 340 -8.53 -30.53 7.96
C TYR A 340 -7.41 -31.55 8.13
N ASP A 341 -6.63 -31.39 9.19
CA ASP A 341 -5.75 -32.44 9.67
C ASP A 341 -6.52 -33.59 10.31
N ASP A 342 -5.80 -34.65 10.65
CA ASP A 342 -6.33 -35.85 11.28
C ASP A 342 -7.12 -35.60 12.57
N TYR A 343 -6.95 -34.42 13.19
CA TYR A 343 -7.54 -34.01 14.46
C TYR A 343 -8.57 -32.87 14.33
N GLY A 344 -8.88 -32.44 13.11
CA GLY A 344 -9.89 -31.42 12.85
C GLY A 344 -9.39 -29.98 12.88
N ASN A 345 -8.06 -29.78 12.92
CA ASN A 345 -7.50 -28.45 12.75
C ASN A 345 -7.38 -28.14 11.26
N LEU A 346 -7.74 -26.92 10.86
CA LEU A 346 -7.49 -26.48 9.48
C LEU A 346 -5.99 -26.58 9.16
N LYS A 347 -5.65 -26.84 7.89
CA LYS A 347 -4.30 -26.90 7.34
C LYS A 347 -4.27 -26.13 6.03
N ASP A 348 -3.20 -25.35 5.88
CA ASP A 348 -2.85 -24.74 4.60
C ASP A 348 -2.32 -25.84 3.66
N GLU A 349 -2.96 -26.03 2.50
CA GLU A 349 -2.56 -26.99 1.47
C GLU A 349 -1.55 -26.34 0.52
N GLY A 350 -0.40 -25.94 1.06
CA GLY A 350 0.68 -25.27 0.32
C GLY A 350 1.29 -26.13 -0.79
N GLY A 351 0.61 -26.24 -1.93
CA GLY A 351 1.16 -26.84 -3.15
C GLY A 351 0.21 -27.53 -4.13
N LYS A 352 -1.11 -27.60 -3.89
CA LYS A 352 -2.04 -28.37 -4.77
C LYS A 352 -2.78 -27.53 -5.83
N LEU A 353 -2.36 -26.31 -6.12
CA LEU A 353 -3.12 -25.41 -6.99
C LEU A 353 -2.53 -25.33 -8.42
N LEU A 354 -3.39 -25.67 -9.39
CA LEU A 354 -3.10 -25.60 -10.83
C LEU A 354 -2.90 -24.13 -11.24
N LYS A 355 -1.94 -23.90 -12.15
CA LYS A 355 -1.57 -22.59 -12.72
C LYS A 355 -2.75 -21.79 -13.28
N GLU A 356 -3.81 -22.46 -13.73
CA GLU A 356 -5.04 -21.86 -14.27
C GLU A 356 -5.97 -21.28 -13.18
N ALA A 357 -5.85 -21.74 -11.93
CA ALA A 357 -6.67 -21.25 -10.81
C ALA A 357 -6.29 -19.83 -10.37
N TRP A 358 -5.05 -19.37 -10.58
CA TRP A 358 -4.64 -18.02 -10.15
C TRP A 358 -5.09 -16.91 -11.12
N SER A 359 -5.17 -17.16 -12.43
CA SER A 359 -5.42 -16.10 -13.42
C SER A 359 -6.88 -15.66 -13.53
N THR A 360 -7.81 -16.38 -12.90
CA THR A 360 -9.25 -16.24 -13.10
C THR A 360 -10.03 -15.74 -11.87
N HIS A 361 -9.40 -15.63 -10.69
CA HIS A 361 -10.10 -15.54 -9.40
C HIS A 361 -9.94 -14.21 -8.64
N PHE A 362 -9.42 -13.15 -9.28
CA PHE A 362 -9.35 -11.79 -8.69
C PHE A 362 -10.55 -10.91 -9.07
N ASN A 363 -11.69 -11.49 -9.48
CA ASN A 363 -12.77 -10.74 -10.12
C ASN A 363 -14.03 -10.50 -9.26
N ASP A 364 -14.21 -11.16 -8.10
CA ASP A 364 -15.42 -11.01 -7.23
C ASP A 364 -15.11 -10.86 -5.72
N ASP A 365 -13.83 -10.71 -5.37
CA ASP A 365 -13.34 -10.62 -3.99
C ASP A 365 -13.83 -9.36 -3.24
N ILE A 366 -14.14 -8.28 -3.95
CA ILE A 366 -14.67 -7.03 -3.38
C ILE A 366 -16.05 -7.24 -2.75
N GLY A 367 -16.90 -8.04 -3.40
CA GLY A 367 -18.24 -8.38 -2.90
C GLY A 367 -18.15 -9.35 -1.72
N GLU A 368 -17.33 -10.39 -1.85
CA GLU A 368 -17.15 -11.44 -0.83
C GLU A 368 -16.53 -10.93 0.47
N LEU A 369 -15.63 -9.96 0.37
CA LEU A 369 -14.99 -9.31 1.51
C LEU A 369 -15.73 -8.05 1.97
N HIS A 370 -16.87 -7.72 1.37
CA HIS A 370 -17.68 -6.57 1.77
C HIS A 370 -16.88 -5.25 1.70
N LEU A 371 -15.88 -5.15 0.81
CA LEU A 371 -14.97 -4.00 0.76
C LEU A 371 -15.68 -2.71 0.34
N ASN A 372 -16.85 -2.83 -0.29
CA ASN A 372 -17.70 -1.72 -0.73
C ASN A 372 -19.05 -1.65 0.02
N ASP A 373 -19.26 -2.50 1.03
CA ASP A 373 -20.57 -2.68 1.66
C ASP A 373 -20.83 -1.69 2.80
N LEU A 374 -22.12 -1.46 3.04
CA LEU A 374 -22.67 -0.52 4.03
C LEU A 374 -23.42 -1.26 5.13
N THR A 375 -23.30 -0.79 6.36
CA THR A 375 -24.24 -1.10 7.46
C THR A 375 -25.07 0.11 7.87
N LYS A 376 -26.22 0.39 7.23
CA LYS A 376 -27.35 1.01 7.95
C LYS A 376 -28.68 0.44 7.45
N GLU A 377 -29.32 -0.28 8.37
CA GLU A 377 -30.70 -0.77 8.38
C GLU A 377 -31.21 -1.51 7.13
N LYS A 378 -31.56 -2.79 7.32
CA LYS A 378 -32.57 -3.44 6.48
C LYS A 378 -33.91 -2.80 6.80
N ASP A 379 -34.53 -2.20 5.78
CA ASP A 379 -35.96 -1.91 5.81
C ASP A 379 -36.73 -3.24 5.92
N THR A 380 -37.77 -3.28 6.74
CA THR A 380 -38.47 -4.51 7.16
C THR A 380 -39.22 -5.24 6.02
N ASP A 381 -39.29 -4.65 4.82
CA ASP A 381 -40.13 -5.12 3.70
C ASP A 381 -39.37 -5.64 2.46
N GLY A 382 -38.04 -5.81 2.53
CA GLY A 382 -37.29 -6.65 1.57
C GLY A 382 -37.35 -6.28 0.08
N LYS A 383 -37.69 -5.03 -0.29
CA LYS A 383 -37.93 -4.65 -1.69
C LYS A 383 -37.09 -3.53 -2.30
N ASN A 384 -36.11 -2.95 -1.61
CA ASN A 384 -35.11 -2.08 -2.25
C ASN A 384 -33.75 -2.22 -1.55
N LYS A 385 -32.69 -2.49 -2.32
CA LYS A 385 -31.30 -2.58 -1.86
C LYS A 385 -30.74 -1.18 -1.59
N PRO A 386 -30.21 -0.86 -0.39
CA PRO A 386 -29.33 0.28 -0.24
C PRO A 386 -27.97 -0.07 -0.85
N LEU A 387 -27.67 0.49 -2.01
CA LEU A 387 -26.30 0.62 -2.51
C LEU A 387 -25.71 1.90 -1.91
N LEU A 388 -24.41 1.90 -1.55
CA LEU A 388 -23.43 3.02 -1.66
C LEU A 388 -22.49 3.29 -0.44
N ASN A 389 -21.48 2.44 -0.24
CA ASN A 389 -20.07 2.76 0.11
C ASN A 389 -19.76 3.88 1.15
N ASN A 390 -19.76 3.53 2.44
CA ASN A 390 -19.21 4.29 3.57
C ASN A 390 -18.70 3.30 4.63
N LEU A 391 -17.38 3.16 4.79
CA LEU A 391 -16.78 2.68 6.04
C LEU A 391 -17.36 3.56 7.15
N TYR A 392 -18.13 3.02 8.09
CA TYR A 392 -18.81 3.79 9.15
C TYR A 392 -17.79 4.39 10.11
N SER A 393 -17.11 5.41 9.60
CA SER A 393 -15.89 5.97 10.14
C SER A 393 -15.97 7.48 10.08
N GLN A 394 -15.34 8.16 11.02
CA GLN A 394 -15.33 9.63 11.04
C GLN A 394 -14.46 10.18 9.91
N LYS A 395 -13.30 9.55 9.64
CA LYS A 395 -12.38 9.94 8.56
C LYS A 395 -11.67 8.74 7.94
N VAL A 396 -11.55 8.73 6.61
CA VAL A 396 -10.84 7.70 5.85
C VAL A 396 -9.84 8.38 4.92
N VAL A 397 -8.61 7.90 4.91
CA VAL A 397 -7.54 8.38 4.03
C VAL A 397 -6.91 7.19 3.32
N HIS A 398 -6.88 7.23 2.00
CA HIS A 398 -6.32 6.19 1.14
C HIS A 398 -5.24 6.76 0.22
N PHE A 399 -4.00 6.33 0.41
CA PHE A 399 -2.90 6.72 -0.48
C PHE A 399 -2.57 5.60 -1.44
N THR A 400 -2.49 5.91 -2.73
CA THR A 400 -2.43 4.91 -3.80
C THR A 400 -1.24 5.13 -4.74
N ALA A 401 -0.71 4.04 -5.28
CA ALA A 401 0.40 4.03 -6.22
C ALA A 401 -0.06 4.30 -7.65
N LYS A 402 0.54 5.29 -8.33
CA LYS A 402 0.27 5.58 -9.75
C LYS A 402 0.97 4.61 -10.69
N ASP A 403 2.19 4.25 -10.36
CA ASP A 403 3.09 3.56 -11.28
C ASP A 403 3.15 2.05 -10.99
N GLU A 404 2.09 1.43 -10.45
CA GLU A 404 2.08 -0.02 -10.26
C GLU A 404 1.86 -0.76 -11.61
N HIS A 405 2.83 -1.59 -11.99
CA HIS A 405 2.89 -2.25 -13.28
C HIS A 405 2.38 -3.69 -13.29
N ARG A 406 2.18 -4.32 -12.12
CA ARG A 406 1.85 -5.76 -12.00
C ARG A 406 0.37 -6.05 -12.23
N GLN A 407 0.10 -7.19 -12.85
CA GLN A 407 -1.26 -7.66 -13.15
C GLN A 407 -2.08 -7.95 -11.89
N ASN A 408 -1.50 -8.63 -10.89
CA ASN A 408 -2.22 -9.08 -9.70
C ASN A 408 -2.27 -8.03 -8.57
N PHE A 409 -1.98 -6.76 -8.89
CA PHE A 409 -1.97 -5.63 -7.95
C PHE A 409 -2.99 -4.57 -8.36
N ALA A 410 -4.16 -5.04 -8.80
CA ALA A 410 -5.29 -4.20 -9.14
C ALA A 410 -5.74 -3.38 -7.92
N LEU A 411 -6.01 -2.09 -8.14
CA LEU A 411 -6.36 -1.16 -7.08
C LEU A 411 -7.84 -1.25 -6.75
N THR A 412 -8.19 -1.47 -5.49
CA THR A 412 -9.56 -1.33 -5.00
C THR A 412 -9.80 0.11 -4.51
N ARG A 413 -10.54 0.91 -5.27
CA ARG A 413 -10.81 2.32 -4.92
C ARG A 413 -11.72 2.45 -3.70
N ILE A 414 -11.72 3.64 -3.10
CA ILE A 414 -12.75 4.06 -2.14
C ILE A 414 -13.67 5.12 -2.74
N LYS A 415 -14.92 5.20 -2.28
CA LYS A 415 -15.80 6.32 -2.63
C LYS A 415 -15.36 7.57 -1.88
N GLN A 416 -14.94 8.58 -2.63
CA GLN A 416 -14.48 9.83 -2.04
C GLN A 416 -15.65 10.70 -1.57
N ILE A 417 -15.48 11.32 -0.41
CA ILE A 417 -16.42 12.28 0.19
C ILE A 417 -15.56 13.45 0.70
N PRO A 418 -15.69 14.66 0.12
CA PRO A 418 -14.89 15.81 0.53
C PRO A 418 -14.91 16.03 2.05
N GLY A 419 -13.73 16.24 2.65
CA GLY A 419 -13.56 16.41 4.09
C GLY A 419 -13.66 15.13 4.93
N LYS A 420 -14.06 13.99 4.33
CA LYS A 420 -14.33 12.75 5.07
C LYS A 420 -13.55 11.55 4.55
N TYR A 421 -13.74 11.19 3.28
CA TYR A 421 -13.09 10.05 2.63
C TYR A 421 -12.23 10.56 1.49
N ILE A 422 -10.93 10.52 1.71
CA ILE A 422 -9.93 11.18 0.88
C ILE A 422 -9.07 10.10 0.25
N GLU A 423 -8.96 10.10 -1.08
CA GLU A 423 -8.05 9.22 -1.80
C GLU A 423 -7.08 10.04 -2.63
N LYS A 424 -5.77 9.77 -2.52
CA LYS A 424 -4.72 10.51 -3.21
C LYS A 424 -3.76 9.54 -3.91
N ASN A 425 -3.61 9.73 -5.21
CA ASN A 425 -2.63 9.02 -6.03
C ASN A 425 -1.27 9.71 -5.99
N PHE A 426 -0.20 8.96 -5.76
CA PHE A 426 1.18 9.45 -5.72
C PHE A 426 2.08 8.69 -6.71
N PRO A 427 3.12 9.34 -7.27
CA PRO A 427 4.14 8.65 -8.06
C PRO A 427 4.80 7.53 -7.27
N GLY A 428 5.21 6.45 -7.95
CA GLY A 428 5.79 5.26 -7.35
C GLY A 428 4.92 4.02 -7.48
N VAL A 429 5.53 2.86 -7.21
CA VAL A 429 4.87 1.55 -7.18
C VAL A 429 4.28 1.26 -5.79
N HIS A 430 3.58 0.14 -5.64
CA HIS A 430 2.87 -0.26 -4.42
C HIS A 430 3.66 -0.04 -3.11
N CYS A 431 4.89 -0.54 -3.05
CA CYS A 431 5.76 -0.46 -1.88
C CYS A 431 6.49 0.90 -1.74
N ASP A 432 6.52 1.73 -2.79
CA ASP A 432 6.96 3.13 -2.64
C ASP A 432 5.94 3.94 -1.82
N ILE A 433 4.67 3.55 -1.83
CA ILE A 433 3.59 4.18 -1.06
C ILE A 433 3.44 3.55 0.32
N GLY A 434 3.46 2.21 0.38
CA GLY A 434 3.25 1.45 1.62
C GLY A 434 4.50 1.12 2.42
N GLY A 435 5.70 1.28 1.88
CA GLY A 435 6.97 0.85 2.48
C GLY A 435 7.37 -0.58 2.09
N ALA A 436 8.09 -1.28 2.95
CA ALA A 436 8.65 -2.64 2.73
C ALA A 436 9.87 -2.78 1.79
N TYR A 437 10.25 -1.74 1.03
CA TYR A 437 11.54 -1.74 0.33
C TYR A 437 12.72 -1.46 1.26
N MET A 438 13.84 -2.12 0.99
CA MET A 438 15.15 -1.83 1.55
C MET A 438 15.91 -0.89 0.62
N THR A 439 16.81 -0.08 1.16
CA THR A 439 17.77 0.69 0.35
C THR A 439 18.85 -0.26 -0.14
N GLU A 440 18.71 -0.81 -1.36
CA GLU A 440 19.67 -1.75 -1.94
C GLU A 440 19.73 -1.68 -3.47
N LYS A 441 20.70 -2.39 -4.05
CA LYS A 441 20.83 -2.56 -5.51
C LYS A 441 19.57 -3.23 -6.03
N GLU A 442 18.87 -2.58 -6.96
CA GLU A 442 17.70 -3.16 -7.60
C GLU A 442 18.13 -3.85 -8.91
N GLU A 443 17.81 -5.13 -9.06
CA GLU A 443 18.13 -5.92 -10.24
C GLU A 443 16.88 -6.67 -10.71
N ILE A 444 16.44 -6.38 -11.93
CA ILE A 444 15.27 -6.98 -12.56
C ILE A 444 15.74 -7.74 -13.80
N ASP A 445 15.75 -9.06 -13.73
CA ASP A 445 16.35 -9.92 -14.74
C ASP A 445 15.51 -9.99 -16.04
N GLU A 446 14.18 -10.11 -15.93
CA GLU A 446 13.23 -10.08 -17.06
C GLU A 446 12.16 -8.99 -16.94
N ILE A 447 12.52 -7.74 -17.26
CA ILE A 447 11.55 -6.64 -17.41
C ILE A 447 10.58 -6.92 -18.58
N GLY A 448 11.07 -7.59 -19.62
CA GLY A 448 10.31 -8.04 -20.79
C GLY A 448 11.06 -9.15 -21.53
N THR A 449 10.34 -9.97 -22.29
CA THR A 449 10.92 -11.10 -23.03
C THR A 449 10.39 -11.17 -24.46
N SER A 450 11.23 -11.65 -25.37
CA SER A 450 10.88 -11.82 -26.79
C SER A 450 9.86 -12.94 -27.05
N LEU A 451 9.28 -13.56 -26.00
CA LEU A 451 8.35 -14.69 -26.09
C LEU A 451 6.91 -14.34 -25.71
N LYS A 452 6.68 -13.26 -24.96
CA LYS A 452 5.38 -12.97 -24.32
C LYS A 452 4.90 -11.53 -24.42
N ASP A 453 5.75 -10.60 -24.83
CA ASP A 453 5.39 -9.20 -25.05
C ASP A 453 4.91 -8.94 -26.51
N GLU A 454 4.41 -9.97 -27.20
CA GLU A 454 3.84 -9.86 -28.55
C GLU A 454 2.30 -9.80 -28.54
N GLU A 455 1.75 -8.76 -29.18
CA GLU A 455 0.49 -8.90 -29.90
C GLU A 455 0.77 -9.75 -31.17
N GLY A 456 0.45 -11.04 -31.13
CA GLY A 456 0.22 -11.83 -32.34
C GLY A 456 1.11 -13.05 -32.58
N ALA A 457 0.47 -14.22 -32.51
CA ALA A 457 0.79 -15.48 -33.18
C ALA A 457 1.99 -16.31 -32.68
N PHE A 458 1.66 -17.34 -31.89
CA PHE A 458 2.35 -18.62 -31.91
C PHE A 458 2.65 -19.05 -33.35
N SER A 459 3.91 -18.98 -33.78
CA SER A 459 4.38 -19.67 -34.97
C SER A 459 5.71 -20.34 -34.67
N PHE A 460 5.67 -21.67 -34.74
CA PHE A 460 6.78 -22.62 -34.57
C PHE A 460 8.00 -22.36 -35.50
N LEU A 461 7.94 -21.35 -36.38
CA LEU A 461 8.99 -20.95 -37.33
C LEU A 461 9.89 -19.78 -36.88
N ALA A 462 9.61 -19.11 -35.75
CA ALA A 462 10.39 -17.96 -35.29
C ALA A 462 11.85 -18.29 -34.86
N ALA A 463 12.20 -19.58 -34.76
CA ALA A 463 13.54 -20.03 -34.37
C ALA A 463 14.62 -19.88 -35.47
N ILE A 464 14.27 -19.46 -36.69
CA ILE A 464 15.18 -19.50 -37.85
C ILE A 464 15.42 -18.10 -38.48
N ILE A 465 14.72 -17.04 -38.07
CA ILE A 465 14.89 -15.69 -38.66
C ILE A 465 15.14 -14.62 -37.57
N PRO A 466 16.25 -13.85 -37.63
CA PRO A 466 16.60 -12.84 -36.64
C PRO A 466 15.81 -11.53 -36.82
N SER A 467 14.51 -11.54 -36.53
CA SER A 467 13.64 -10.34 -36.68
C SER A 467 12.89 -9.91 -35.41
N THR A 468 13.29 -10.38 -34.22
CA THR A 468 12.53 -10.22 -32.96
C THR A 468 13.14 -9.26 -31.91
N LEU A 469 14.08 -8.38 -32.31
CA LEU A 469 14.58 -7.24 -31.50
C LEU A 469 13.65 -6.00 -31.38
N PRO A 470 12.72 -5.67 -32.31
CA PRO A 470 12.03 -4.38 -32.29
C PRO A 470 11.20 -4.09 -31.03
N GLY A 471 10.47 -5.08 -30.50
CA GLY A 471 9.60 -4.89 -29.32
C GLY A 471 10.37 -4.60 -28.04
N LEU A 472 11.44 -5.36 -27.76
CA LEU A 472 12.31 -5.12 -26.60
C LEU A 472 13.09 -3.82 -26.73
N SER A 473 13.52 -3.46 -27.94
CA SER A 473 14.20 -2.17 -28.20
C SER A 473 13.26 -0.98 -27.98
N ALA A 474 12.00 -1.09 -28.41
CA ALA A 474 10.97 -0.08 -28.16
C ALA A 474 10.65 0.05 -26.67
N LEU A 475 10.47 -1.08 -25.96
CA LEU A 475 10.27 -1.09 -24.51
C LEU A 475 11.45 -0.44 -23.78
N ARG A 476 12.69 -0.82 -24.13
CA ARG A 476 13.91 -0.23 -23.58
C ARG A 476 13.91 1.30 -23.78
N SER A 477 13.65 1.74 -25.00
CA SER A 477 13.62 3.17 -25.35
C SER A 477 12.53 3.92 -24.58
N ASP A 478 11.35 3.33 -24.41
CA ASP A 478 10.25 3.91 -23.63
C ASP A 478 10.59 4.06 -22.14
N LEU A 479 11.23 3.05 -21.55
CA LEU A 479 11.65 3.08 -20.14
C LEU A 479 12.72 4.14 -19.88
N ILE A 480 13.66 4.30 -20.81
CA ILE A 480 14.68 5.36 -20.76
C ILE A 480 14.04 6.73 -20.91
N ARG A 481 13.14 6.89 -21.91
CA ARG A 481 12.38 8.13 -22.14
C ARG A 481 11.53 8.53 -20.93
N LYS A 482 10.96 7.57 -20.22
CA LYS A 482 10.20 7.80 -18.98
C LYS A 482 11.09 7.96 -17.74
N HIS A 483 12.41 7.94 -17.89
CA HIS A 483 13.39 8.09 -16.82
C HIS A 483 13.34 7.00 -15.73
N TRP A 484 12.80 5.82 -16.04
CA TRP A 484 12.88 4.68 -15.12
C TRP A 484 14.29 4.10 -15.06
N TYR A 485 15.00 4.11 -16.19
CA TYR A 485 16.38 3.63 -16.33
C TYR A 485 17.22 4.64 -17.13
N LYS A 486 18.52 4.67 -16.86
CA LYS A 486 19.52 5.29 -17.75
C LYS A 486 19.98 4.29 -18.81
N GLU A 487 20.60 4.81 -19.87
CA GLU A 487 21.08 4.01 -21.02
C GLU A 487 22.02 2.86 -20.60
N ASP A 488 22.88 3.12 -19.62
CA ASP A 488 23.87 2.19 -19.05
C ASP A 488 23.29 1.23 -18.00
N GLN A 489 22.05 1.47 -17.54
CA GLN A 489 21.38 0.69 -16.51
C GLN A 489 20.47 -0.40 -17.08
N ILE A 490 20.26 -0.46 -18.39
CA ILE A 490 19.32 -1.37 -19.02
C ILE A 490 19.85 -1.95 -20.33
N GLU A 491 19.81 -3.27 -20.46
CA GLU A 491 20.42 -3.99 -21.57
C GLU A 491 19.60 -5.21 -22.01
N ILE A 492 19.73 -5.57 -23.30
CA ILE A 492 19.09 -6.76 -23.87
C ILE A 492 20.11 -7.91 -23.84
N LYS A 493 19.80 -8.96 -23.10
CA LYS A 493 20.64 -10.16 -22.96
C LYS A 493 20.02 -11.37 -23.66
N ARG A 494 20.87 -12.26 -24.15
CA ARG A 494 20.46 -13.57 -24.67
C ARG A 494 20.54 -14.62 -23.56
N GLN A 495 19.43 -15.25 -23.23
CA GLN A 495 19.35 -16.32 -22.23
C GLN A 495 19.61 -17.69 -22.88
N TRP A 496 20.63 -18.40 -22.40
CA TRP A 496 21.06 -19.70 -22.93
C TRP A 496 20.55 -20.91 -22.13
N LYS A 497 20.04 -20.71 -20.90
CA LYS A 497 19.72 -21.77 -19.93
C LYS A 497 18.27 -22.29 -19.98
N SER A 498 17.48 -21.91 -20.98
CA SER A 498 16.09 -22.38 -21.17
C SER A 498 15.99 -23.40 -22.32
N LEU A 499 14.90 -24.19 -22.35
CA LEU A 499 14.63 -25.22 -23.38
C LEU A 499 14.71 -24.66 -24.81
N LEU A 500 14.44 -23.36 -24.98
CA LEU A 500 14.67 -22.56 -26.19
C LEU A 500 15.37 -21.25 -25.81
N PRO A 501 16.41 -20.81 -26.54
CA PRO A 501 17.06 -19.52 -26.28
C PRO A 501 16.14 -18.36 -26.65
N TYR A 502 16.08 -17.34 -25.79
CA TYR A 502 15.30 -16.11 -26.01
C TYR A 502 16.07 -14.87 -25.58
N TYR A 503 15.58 -13.70 -25.98
CA TYR A 503 16.11 -12.42 -25.53
C TYR A 503 15.26 -11.88 -24.38
N LYS A 504 15.93 -11.30 -23.38
CA LYS A 504 15.31 -10.63 -22.25
C LYS A 504 15.88 -9.23 -22.05
N LEU A 505 15.05 -8.33 -21.56
CA LEU A 505 15.45 -6.99 -21.14
C LEU A 505 15.73 -7.02 -19.63
N THR A 506 16.98 -6.76 -19.26
CA THR A 506 17.46 -6.77 -17.88
C THR A 506 17.81 -5.35 -17.47
N GLY A 507 17.46 -4.96 -16.25
CA GLY A 507 17.79 -3.64 -15.70
C GLY A 507 18.43 -3.74 -14.33
N ILE A 508 19.43 -2.88 -14.09
CA ILE A 508 20.12 -2.76 -12.81
C ILE A 508 20.11 -1.29 -12.40
N ARG A 509 19.55 -0.99 -11.22
CA ARG A 509 19.48 0.37 -10.65
C ARG A 509 20.17 0.44 -9.30
N GLY A 510 20.65 1.64 -9.00
CA GLY A 510 21.64 1.91 -7.96
C GLY A 510 22.97 2.34 -8.57
N LYS A 511 23.73 3.17 -7.86
CA LYS A 511 25.03 3.69 -8.30
C LYS A 511 26.14 2.80 -7.73
N LYS A 512 26.92 2.16 -8.59
CA LYS A 512 28.11 1.42 -8.15
C LYS A 512 29.07 2.36 -7.43
N LYS A 513 29.50 2.01 -6.21
CA LYS A 513 30.50 2.80 -5.49
C LYS A 513 31.85 2.65 -6.19
N GLU A 514 32.46 3.79 -6.50
CA GLU A 514 33.73 3.84 -7.19
C GLU A 514 34.83 3.11 -6.37
N GLY A 515 35.59 2.24 -7.04
CA GLY A 515 36.64 1.44 -6.38
C GLY A 515 36.18 0.16 -5.68
N THR A 516 34.90 -0.23 -5.76
CA THR A 516 34.39 -1.50 -5.22
C THR A 516 33.97 -2.46 -6.34
N GLU A 517 34.12 -3.78 -6.13
CA GLU A 517 33.68 -4.77 -7.12
C GLU A 517 32.15 -4.92 -7.15
N ASP A 518 31.49 -4.90 -5.99
CA ASP A 518 30.07 -5.26 -5.83
C ASP A 518 29.23 -4.35 -4.91
N GLU A 519 29.72 -3.18 -4.47
CA GLU A 519 28.92 -2.27 -3.63
C GLU A 519 28.16 -1.23 -4.46
N TYR A 520 26.89 -1.00 -4.11
CA TYR A 520 26.01 -0.03 -4.76
C TYR A 520 25.37 0.89 -3.71
N GLU A 521 25.25 2.18 -4.02
CA GLU A 521 24.23 3.06 -3.45
C GLU A 521 22.92 2.70 -4.12
N GLY A 522 22.09 1.93 -3.41
CA GLY A 522 20.83 1.38 -3.90
C GLY A 522 19.76 2.42 -4.21
N VAL A 523 18.65 1.95 -4.77
CA VAL A 523 17.41 2.75 -4.81
C VAL A 523 16.95 2.96 -3.37
N LYS A 524 16.69 4.21 -3.00
CA LYS A 524 16.40 4.64 -1.63
C LYS A 524 14.94 4.39 -1.24
N LYS A 525 14.70 3.84 -0.05
CA LYS A 525 13.36 3.54 0.47
C LYS A 525 12.61 4.74 1.07
N GLU A 526 13.33 5.82 1.33
CA GLU A 526 12.90 6.96 2.16
C GLU A 526 11.75 7.77 1.54
N TYR A 527 11.48 7.63 0.24
CA TYR A 527 10.32 8.27 -0.39
C TYR A 527 8.99 7.81 0.26
N SER A 528 8.90 6.55 0.68
CA SER A 528 7.75 6.03 1.42
C SER A 528 7.48 6.79 2.73
N TYR A 529 8.49 7.47 3.30
CA TYR A 529 8.33 8.21 4.55
C TYR A 529 7.51 9.49 4.35
N ILE A 530 7.48 10.05 3.14
CA ILE A 530 6.61 11.20 2.82
C ILE A 530 5.15 10.82 3.05
N MET A 531 4.74 9.64 2.57
CA MET A 531 3.38 9.12 2.71
C MET A 531 3.06 8.82 4.18
N LEU A 532 4.01 8.27 4.93
CA LEU A 532 3.89 8.10 6.38
C LEU A 532 3.64 9.43 7.09
N HIS A 533 4.39 10.48 6.75
CA HIS A 533 4.26 11.80 7.40
C HIS A 533 2.92 12.47 7.07
N PHE A 534 2.43 12.34 5.84
CA PHE A 534 1.11 12.84 5.47
C PHE A 534 -0.01 12.06 6.18
N MET A 535 0.12 10.74 6.30
CA MET A 535 -0.85 9.93 7.02
C MET A 535 -0.87 10.28 8.52
N GLU A 536 0.28 10.53 9.14
CA GLU A 536 0.37 11.03 10.51
C GLU A 536 -0.38 12.37 10.65
N THR A 537 -0.21 13.27 9.67
CA THR A 537 -0.89 14.58 9.69
C THR A 537 -2.40 14.42 9.71
N TYR A 538 -2.94 13.52 8.89
CA TYR A 538 -4.36 13.20 8.90
C TYR A 538 -4.81 12.52 10.21
N ALA A 539 -4.02 11.58 10.73
CA ALA A 539 -4.31 10.92 12.00
C ALA A 539 -4.39 11.94 13.15
N ARG A 540 -3.41 12.85 13.26
CA ARG A 540 -3.38 13.93 14.26
C ARG A 540 -4.46 14.99 14.07
N SER A 541 -5.10 15.07 12.90
CA SER A 541 -6.29 15.93 12.71
C SER A 541 -7.53 15.40 13.43
N THR A 542 -7.45 14.19 14.00
CA THR A 542 -8.46 13.58 14.86
C THR A 542 -7.93 13.46 16.30
N GLU A 543 -8.75 12.97 17.22
CA GLU A 543 -8.36 12.71 18.62
C GLU A 543 -7.30 11.59 18.79
N MET A 544 -6.79 11.01 17.70
CA MET A 544 -5.68 10.03 17.75
C MET A 544 -4.36 10.66 18.22
N ASP A 545 -4.19 11.98 18.15
CA ASP A 545 -2.96 12.71 18.52
C ASP A 545 -2.39 12.29 19.88
N GLU A 546 -3.25 12.06 20.88
CA GLU A 546 -2.87 11.67 22.25
C GLU A 546 -2.14 10.31 22.33
N ASN A 547 -2.38 9.44 21.35
CA ASN A 547 -1.82 8.09 21.28
C ASN A 547 -0.52 8.01 20.48
N ILE A 548 -0.14 9.07 19.75
CA ILE A 548 1.10 9.13 18.98
C ILE A 548 2.19 9.78 19.83
N LYS A 549 3.13 8.97 20.34
CA LYS A 549 4.15 9.38 21.32
C LYS A 549 5.41 9.98 20.69
N GLU A 550 5.69 9.66 19.44
CA GLU A 550 6.85 10.15 18.70
C GLU A 550 6.40 10.60 17.31
N LYS A 551 6.92 11.72 16.79
CA LYS A 551 6.57 12.15 15.44
C LYS A 551 7.25 11.27 14.40
N THR A 552 6.56 10.94 13.33
CA THR A 552 7.15 10.14 12.24
C THR A 552 8.28 10.90 11.54
N SER A 553 8.25 12.23 11.53
CA SER A 553 9.34 13.07 11.01
C SER A 553 10.65 12.96 11.78
N ASP A 554 10.55 12.70 13.09
CA ASP A 554 11.71 12.66 13.98
C ASP A 554 12.32 11.25 13.96
N LYS A 555 11.46 10.23 13.96
CA LYS A 555 11.86 8.82 13.90
C LYS A 555 12.32 8.36 12.51
N PHE A 556 11.68 8.88 11.46
CA PHE A 556 11.93 8.55 10.06
C PHE A 556 12.20 9.85 9.27
N PRO A 557 13.39 10.45 9.44
CA PRO A 557 13.73 11.71 8.82
C PRO A 557 13.89 11.59 7.29
N LEU A 558 13.60 12.68 6.60
CA LEU A 558 13.82 12.83 5.16
C LEU A 558 15.17 13.51 4.89
N ASP A 559 15.82 13.14 3.79
CA ASP A 559 16.93 13.93 3.26
C ASP A 559 16.44 15.24 2.63
N ASP A 560 17.37 16.15 2.30
CA ASP A 560 17.02 17.50 1.85
C ASP A 560 16.21 17.50 0.55
N PHE A 561 16.52 16.58 -0.37
CA PHE A 561 15.75 16.44 -1.61
C PHE A 561 14.31 15.99 -1.32
N LEU A 562 14.12 14.99 -0.46
CA LEU A 562 12.78 14.52 -0.11
C LEU A 562 11.98 15.54 0.72
N LYS A 563 12.63 16.45 1.47
CA LYS A 563 11.95 17.58 2.11
C LYS A 563 11.35 18.54 1.07
N ASP A 564 12.07 18.82 -0.01
CA ASP A 564 11.55 19.62 -1.12
C ASP A 564 10.39 18.91 -1.82
N VAL A 565 10.51 17.61 -2.07
CA VAL A 565 9.44 16.78 -2.65
C VAL A 565 8.19 16.79 -1.76
N LYS A 566 8.35 16.60 -0.46
CA LYS A 566 7.25 16.68 0.51
C LYS A 566 6.59 18.06 0.47
N SER A 567 7.38 19.13 0.44
CA SER A 567 6.85 20.51 0.38
C SER A 567 6.04 20.76 -0.88
N TYR A 568 6.51 20.24 -2.03
CA TYR A 568 5.79 20.30 -3.29
C TYR A 568 4.48 19.48 -3.29
N LEU A 569 4.49 18.29 -2.71
CA LEU A 569 3.33 17.40 -2.63
C LEU A 569 2.28 17.85 -1.60
N MET A 570 2.69 18.59 -0.57
CA MET A 570 1.86 18.93 0.59
C MET A 570 0.52 19.58 0.24
N PRO A 571 0.42 20.59 -0.67
CA PRO A 571 -0.85 21.19 -1.03
C PRO A 571 -1.85 20.20 -1.65
N TYR A 572 -1.36 19.20 -2.38
CA TYR A 572 -2.19 18.14 -2.96
C TYR A 572 -2.51 17.04 -1.96
N ALA A 573 -1.50 16.59 -1.22
CA ALA A 573 -1.62 15.47 -0.28
C ALA A 573 -2.59 15.77 0.86
N LEU A 574 -2.62 17.01 1.34
CA LEU A 574 -3.46 17.46 2.46
C LEU A 574 -4.74 18.19 2.00
N ASP A 575 -5.03 18.21 0.70
CA ASP A 575 -6.27 18.79 0.18
C ASP A 575 -7.45 17.84 0.40
N GLU A 576 -8.32 18.17 1.37
CA GLU A 576 -9.53 17.39 1.65
C GLU A 576 -10.69 17.69 0.68
N THR A 577 -10.56 18.70 -0.17
CA THR A 577 -11.60 19.12 -1.12
C THR A 577 -11.51 18.42 -2.47
N ASN A 578 -10.37 17.79 -2.77
CA ASN A 578 -10.03 17.21 -4.07
C ASN A 578 -10.05 18.19 -5.25
N GLN A 579 -9.78 19.47 -4.98
CA GLN A 579 -9.67 20.52 -6.00
C GLN A 579 -8.24 20.65 -6.54
N VAL A 580 -7.24 20.30 -5.73
CA VAL A 580 -5.84 20.35 -6.16
C VAL A 580 -5.57 19.19 -7.11
N LYS A 581 -5.09 19.52 -8.32
CA LYS A 581 -4.74 18.51 -9.33
C LYS A 581 -3.61 17.62 -8.83
N GLU A 582 -3.70 16.35 -9.21
CA GLU A 582 -2.67 15.37 -8.91
C GLU A 582 -1.34 15.71 -9.60
N TRP A 583 -0.25 15.19 -9.05
CA TRP A 583 1.05 15.28 -9.70
C TRP A 583 1.16 14.24 -10.81
N ASP A 584 1.18 14.69 -12.06
CA ASP A 584 1.33 13.84 -13.24
C ASP A 584 2.72 14.02 -13.88
N PHE A 585 3.31 12.90 -14.32
CA PHE A 585 4.49 12.91 -15.18
C PHE A 585 4.06 13.29 -16.60
N ILE A 586 4.69 14.32 -17.16
CA ILE A 586 4.46 14.80 -18.53
C ILE A 586 5.69 14.39 -19.35
N SER A 587 5.51 13.92 -20.59
CA SER A 587 6.66 13.55 -21.44
C SER A 587 7.47 14.79 -21.87
N ASP A 588 8.74 14.61 -22.24
CA ASP A 588 9.57 15.73 -22.70
C ASP A 588 8.99 16.41 -23.96
N GLU A 589 8.35 15.61 -24.82
CA GLU A 589 7.61 16.07 -26.00
C GLU A 589 6.42 16.95 -25.59
N GLU A 590 5.64 16.53 -24.59
CA GLU A 590 4.51 17.30 -24.08
C GLU A 590 4.94 18.55 -23.31
N VAL A 591 6.07 18.50 -22.58
CA VAL A 591 6.66 19.67 -21.93
C VAL A 591 7.09 20.69 -22.97
N GLU A 592 7.73 20.24 -24.05
CA GLU A 592 8.14 21.11 -25.15
C GLU A 592 6.92 21.67 -25.90
N GLN A 593 5.90 20.85 -26.16
CA GLN A 593 4.66 21.33 -26.75
C GLN A 593 4.01 22.42 -25.89
N LYS A 594 3.87 22.19 -24.58
CA LYS A 594 3.36 23.21 -23.64
C LYS A 594 4.25 24.45 -23.55
N ARG A 595 5.54 24.34 -23.84
CA ARG A 595 6.45 25.50 -23.94
C ARG A 595 6.17 26.29 -25.21
N LEU A 596 6.02 25.61 -26.34
CA LEU A 596 5.68 26.20 -27.62
C LEU A 596 4.30 26.88 -27.57
N ASP A 597 3.29 26.21 -27.01
CA ASP A 597 1.94 26.75 -26.85
C ASP A 597 1.94 28.03 -26.01
N ARG A 598 2.70 28.07 -24.91
CA ARG A 598 2.86 29.29 -24.08
C ARG A 598 3.55 30.43 -24.81
N ILE A 599 4.55 30.12 -25.64
CA ILE A 599 5.23 31.14 -26.46
C ILE A 599 4.25 31.70 -27.50
N GLU A 600 3.39 30.85 -28.08
CA GLU A 600 2.36 31.27 -29.03
C GLU A 600 1.27 32.13 -28.35
N GLU A 601 0.79 31.72 -27.18
CA GLU A 601 -0.19 32.48 -26.39
C GLU A 601 0.35 33.88 -26.01
N GLN A 602 1.60 33.96 -25.54
CA GLN A 602 2.24 35.25 -25.24
C GLN A 602 2.40 36.14 -26.47
N LYS A 603 2.68 35.56 -27.64
CA LYS A 603 2.72 36.30 -28.91
C LYS A 603 1.35 36.85 -29.27
N LEU A 604 0.30 36.01 -29.18
CA LEU A 604 -1.08 36.42 -29.45
C LEU A 604 -1.54 37.52 -28.49
N GLU A 605 -1.25 37.42 -27.20
CA GLU A 605 -1.56 38.47 -26.21
C GLU A 605 -0.85 39.79 -26.54
N THR A 606 0.42 39.72 -26.96
CA THR A 606 1.19 40.91 -27.35
C THR A 606 0.63 41.54 -28.63
N GLU A 607 0.24 40.72 -29.60
CA GLU A 607 -0.42 41.18 -30.83
C GLU A 607 -1.79 41.80 -30.54
N MET A 608 -2.60 41.19 -29.68
CA MET A 608 -3.88 41.75 -29.23
C MET A 608 -3.69 43.09 -28.56
N LYS A 609 -2.74 43.23 -27.61
CA LYS A 609 -2.42 44.52 -26.97
C LYS A 609 -2.00 45.58 -27.99
N ASN A 610 -1.16 45.22 -28.96
CA ASN A 610 -0.75 46.13 -30.03
C ASN A 610 -1.93 46.55 -30.93
N ILE A 611 -2.85 45.63 -31.23
CA ILE A 611 -4.06 45.93 -32.01
C ILE A 611 -5.00 46.84 -31.22
N GLU A 612 -5.23 46.56 -29.94
CA GLU A 612 -6.01 47.40 -29.04
C GLU A 612 -5.43 48.81 -28.94
N GLU A 613 -4.11 48.94 -28.83
CA GLU A 613 -3.43 50.23 -28.79
C GLU A 613 -3.56 50.99 -30.12
N LYS A 614 -3.42 50.31 -31.26
CA LYS A 614 -3.66 50.90 -32.58
C LYS A 614 -5.12 51.35 -32.75
N LEU A 615 -6.09 50.54 -32.34
CA LEU A 615 -7.51 50.90 -32.34
C LEU A 615 -7.79 52.12 -31.47
N LYS A 616 -7.19 52.18 -30.28
CA LYS A 616 -7.30 53.32 -29.36
C LYS A 616 -6.75 54.59 -30.00
N ASN A 617 -5.55 54.53 -30.59
CA ASN A 617 -4.94 55.66 -31.31
C ASN A 617 -5.79 56.12 -32.51
N HIS A 618 -6.33 55.18 -33.29
CA HIS A 618 -7.18 55.51 -34.44
C HIS A 618 -8.53 56.10 -34.01
N THR A 619 -9.06 55.67 -32.86
CA THR A 619 -10.25 56.25 -32.25
C THR A 619 -9.98 57.69 -31.80
N TYR A 620 -8.81 57.97 -31.21
CA TYR A 620 -8.37 59.33 -30.87
C TYR A 620 -8.17 60.21 -32.12
N GLU A 621 -7.60 59.67 -33.20
CA GLU A 621 -7.49 60.38 -34.48
C GLU A 621 -8.87 60.72 -35.07
N MET A 622 -9.83 59.79 -35.00
CA MET A 622 -11.22 60.02 -35.44
C MET A 622 -11.96 61.04 -34.57
N GLU A 623 -11.74 61.07 -33.26
CA GLU A 623 -12.26 62.13 -32.38
C GLU A 623 -11.59 63.49 -32.63
N GLY A 624 -10.29 63.50 -32.92
CA GLY A 624 -9.56 64.69 -33.36
C GLY A 624 -10.12 65.24 -34.68
N LEU A 625 -10.40 64.38 -35.66
CA LEU A 625 -11.05 64.71 -36.93
C LEU A 625 -12.50 65.20 -36.75
N LYS A 626 -13.26 64.64 -35.81
CA LYS A 626 -14.59 65.16 -35.42
C LYS A 626 -14.50 66.58 -34.83
N LYS A 627 -13.54 66.85 -33.95
CA LYS A 627 -13.29 68.21 -33.42
C LYS A 627 -12.83 69.21 -34.49
N VAL A 628 -12.10 68.75 -35.51
CA VAL A 628 -11.66 69.60 -36.63
C VAL A 628 -12.80 69.87 -37.61
N THR A 629 -13.72 68.92 -37.81
CA THR A 629 -14.90 69.11 -38.68
C THR A 629 -16.01 69.95 -38.03
N ASP A 630 -16.12 69.96 -36.70
CA ASP A 630 -17.01 70.89 -35.98
C ASP A 630 -16.50 72.35 -35.98
N ASN A 631 -15.20 72.57 -36.24
CA ASN A 631 -14.58 73.91 -36.27
C ASN A 631 -14.42 74.49 -37.70
N LEU A 632 -14.97 73.85 -38.73
CA LEU A 632 -14.98 74.36 -40.10
C LEU A 632 -16.32 75.02 -40.45
N ARG A 633 -16.51 76.25 -39.93
CA ARG A 633 -17.29 77.29 -40.61
C ARG A 633 -16.60 78.65 -40.46
N VAL A 634 -16.12 79.16 -41.62
CA VAL A 634 -15.92 80.58 -41.99
C VAL A 634 -14.68 81.24 -41.35
N GLU A 635 -13.71 81.89 -42.00
CA GLU A 635 -13.40 82.27 -43.39
C GLU A 635 -11.91 82.68 -43.50
N GLN A 636 -11.35 82.47 -44.70
CA GLN A 636 -10.31 83.22 -45.44
C GLN A 636 -9.09 83.85 -44.72
N TYR A 637 -7.90 83.29 -45.00
CA TYR A 637 -6.63 84.04 -45.05
C TYR A 637 -5.72 83.48 -46.18
N ILE A 638 -5.22 84.36 -47.05
CA ILE A 638 -4.26 84.13 -48.15
C ILE A 638 -3.02 85.01 -47.86
N PRO A 639 -1.78 84.57 -48.22
CA PRO A 639 -0.62 84.62 -47.33
C PRO A 639 0.35 85.78 -47.62
N LYS A 640 1.34 85.93 -46.73
CA LYS A 640 2.65 86.52 -47.09
C LYS A 640 3.77 85.59 -46.66
N ILE A 641 4.60 85.25 -47.64
CA ILE A 641 5.83 84.47 -47.52
C ILE A 641 6.97 85.40 -47.13
N ASP A 642 7.84 84.96 -46.21
CA ASP A 642 9.18 85.51 -46.06
C ASP A 642 10.21 84.40 -46.30
N PHE A 643 11.11 84.63 -47.25
CA PHE A 643 12.20 83.74 -47.62
C PHE A 643 13.49 84.31 -47.03
N GLY A 644 13.98 83.70 -45.93
CA GLY A 644 15.26 84.11 -45.39
C GLY A 644 15.65 83.40 -44.09
N THR A 645 15.96 82.11 -44.17
CA THR A 645 17.24 81.50 -43.74
C THR A 645 17.03 80.02 -43.44
N LEU A 646 17.48 79.19 -44.39
CA LEU A 646 17.83 77.80 -44.15
C LEU A 646 19.04 77.74 -43.22
N LYS A 647 18.94 76.99 -42.12
CA LYS A 647 20.07 76.24 -41.55
C LYS A 647 19.61 74.84 -41.14
N ILE A 648 20.33 73.87 -41.68
CA ILE A 648 20.23 72.42 -41.49
C ILE A 648 20.61 72.08 -40.04
N PRO A 649 19.85 71.26 -39.31
CA PRO A 649 20.34 70.66 -38.08
C PRO A 649 21.36 69.57 -38.41
N GLN A 650 22.62 69.78 -37.97
CA GLN A 650 23.63 68.73 -37.87
C GLN A 650 23.27 67.73 -36.77
N GLU A 651 23.65 66.48 -36.99
CA GLU A 651 23.64 65.39 -36.02
C GLU A 651 24.36 65.78 -34.72
N ALA A 652 23.71 65.52 -33.59
CA ALA A 652 24.33 65.50 -32.27
C ALA A 652 23.92 64.21 -31.55
N THR A 653 24.87 63.29 -31.56
CA THR A 653 25.30 62.40 -30.47
C THR A 653 24.29 62.01 -29.38
N THR A 654 24.04 60.71 -29.34
CA THR A 654 23.70 59.87 -28.19
C THR A 654 24.18 60.41 -26.84
N GLU A 655 23.22 60.70 -25.96
CA GLU A 655 23.41 60.66 -24.51
C GLU A 655 22.55 59.52 -23.94
N GLU A 656 23.23 58.59 -23.26
CA GLU A 656 22.64 57.47 -22.53
C GLU A 656 21.68 58.02 -21.46
N SER A 657 20.40 57.68 -21.59
CA SER A 657 19.44 57.91 -20.52
C SER A 657 19.77 56.94 -19.39
N GLY A 658 20.17 57.52 -18.25
CA GLY A 658 20.56 56.78 -17.06
C GLY A 658 19.56 55.71 -16.67
N VAL A 659 20.07 54.50 -16.48
CA VAL A 659 19.35 53.38 -15.88
C VAL A 659 18.96 53.80 -14.47
N ILE A 660 17.67 53.97 -14.21
CA ILE A 660 17.15 54.01 -12.85
C ILE A 660 17.04 52.55 -12.41
N PRO A 661 17.87 52.06 -11.47
CA PRO A 661 17.73 50.71 -10.96
C PRO A 661 16.45 50.66 -10.12
N ILE A 662 15.41 50.07 -10.67
CA ILE A 662 14.28 49.60 -9.86
C ILE A 662 14.78 48.31 -9.22
N GLU A 663 15.07 48.34 -7.92
CA GLU A 663 15.19 47.11 -7.13
C GLU A 663 13.82 46.44 -7.11
N LEU A 664 13.62 45.50 -8.03
CA LEU A 664 12.51 44.58 -7.95
C LEU A 664 12.73 43.74 -6.68
N PRO A 665 11.76 43.66 -5.75
CA PRO A 665 11.87 42.74 -4.64
C PRO A 665 12.14 41.36 -5.22
N GLU A 666 13.13 40.66 -4.67
CA GLU A 666 13.45 39.29 -5.02
C GLU A 666 12.20 38.45 -4.75
N VAL A 667 11.37 38.28 -5.78
CA VAL A 667 10.32 37.29 -5.76
C VAL A 667 11.09 35.98 -5.75
N VAL A 668 11.20 35.36 -4.59
CA VAL A 668 11.62 33.97 -4.48
C VAL A 668 10.54 33.17 -5.18
N ILE A 669 10.68 33.03 -6.50
CA ILE A 669 9.91 32.07 -7.27
C ILE A 669 10.48 30.72 -6.82
N THR A 670 9.87 30.09 -5.81
CA THR A 670 10.01 28.65 -5.57
C THR A 670 9.29 27.90 -6.70
N ALA A 671 9.67 28.16 -7.96
CA ALA A 671 9.26 27.34 -9.09
C ALA A 671 10.10 26.07 -9.00
N TYR A 672 9.66 25.16 -8.14
CA TYR A 672 10.11 23.78 -8.18
C TYR A 672 9.98 23.29 -9.62
N ASN A 673 11.09 22.86 -10.23
CA ASN A 673 11.02 22.17 -11.51
C ASN A 673 10.50 20.75 -11.22
N SER A 674 9.18 20.63 -11.18
CA SER A 674 8.47 19.40 -10.82
C SER A 674 8.90 18.22 -11.71
N GLN A 675 9.20 18.47 -12.98
CA GLN A 675 9.72 17.44 -13.89
C GLN A 675 11.12 16.97 -13.46
N LYS A 676 12.03 17.89 -13.12
CA LYS A 676 13.37 17.52 -12.61
C LYS A 676 13.28 16.70 -11.33
N MET A 677 12.38 17.07 -10.41
CA MET A 677 12.15 16.31 -9.17
C MET A 677 11.65 14.91 -9.46
N LEU A 678 10.68 14.75 -10.36
CA LEU A 678 10.12 13.45 -10.69
C LEU A 678 11.12 12.54 -11.41
N ARG A 679 11.98 13.11 -12.27
CA ARG A 679 13.11 12.38 -12.87
C ARG A 679 14.07 11.87 -11.80
N GLN A 680 14.43 12.71 -10.84
CA GLN A 680 15.31 12.30 -9.74
C GLN A 680 14.65 11.25 -8.86
N LEU A 681 13.35 11.39 -8.53
CA LEU A 681 12.58 10.37 -7.83
C LEU A 681 12.65 9.02 -8.55
N ARG A 682 12.35 8.95 -9.85
CA ARG A 682 12.38 7.68 -10.62
C ARG A 682 13.76 7.02 -10.66
N ASN A 683 14.83 7.81 -10.64
CA ASN A 683 16.20 7.29 -10.74
C ASN A 683 16.78 6.86 -9.39
N GLU A 684 16.38 7.52 -8.30
CA GLU A 684 17.05 7.37 -6.99
C GLU A 684 16.13 6.81 -5.90
N TYR A 685 14.80 6.92 -6.01
CA TYR A 685 13.87 6.59 -4.91
C TYR A 685 12.69 5.71 -5.29
N LEU A 686 12.23 5.70 -6.55
CA LEU A 686 11.07 4.90 -6.98
C LEU A 686 11.49 3.57 -7.57
N HIS A 687 10.90 2.51 -7.05
CA HIS A 687 11.23 1.13 -7.41
C HIS A 687 10.45 0.66 -8.64
N TRP A 688 10.91 -0.44 -9.23
CA TRP A 688 10.29 -1.09 -10.37
C TRP A 688 9.61 -2.37 -9.91
N SER A 689 8.32 -2.53 -10.20
CA SER A 689 7.51 -3.56 -9.54
C SER A 689 7.37 -4.88 -10.31
N SER A 690 7.45 -4.88 -11.64
CA SER A 690 7.10 -6.06 -12.45
C SER A 690 8.29 -6.81 -13.05
N THR A 691 8.22 -8.14 -13.07
CA THR A 691 9.17 -9.04 -13.75
C THR A 691 8.43 -10.23 -14.39
N ARG A 692 8.97 -10.78 -15.49
CA ARG A 692 8.46 -11.99 -16.14
C ARG A 692 9.09 -13.28 -15.62
N ASP A 693 10.17 -13.19 -14.84
CA ASP A 693 10.83 -14.34 -14.21
C ASP A 693 9.97 -15.00 -13.14
N TRP A 694 9.09 -14.22 -12.51
CA TRP A 694 8.41 -14.64 -11.29
C TRP A 694 6.91 -14.79 -11.46
N PHE A 695 6.38 -15.81 -10.82
CA PHE A 695 4.96 -16.07 -10.78
C PHE A 695 4.24 -15.09 -9.85
N GLY A 696 3.29 -14.31 -10.38
CA GLY A 696 2.52 -13.32 -9.62
C GLY A 696 3.04 -11.89 -9.75
N MET A 697 4.20 -11.68 -10.38
CA MET A 697 4.85 -10.38 -10.59
C MET A 697 4.80 -9.92 -12.04
N GLN A 698 4.02 -10.62 -12.87
CA GLN A 698 3.94 -10.34 -14.30
C GLN A 698 3.42 -8.92 -14.56
N PRO A 699 3.97 -8.23 -15.58
CA PRO A 699 3.46 -6.93 -15.99
C PRO A 699 2.03 -7.07 -16.53
N ASN A 700 1.19 -6.08 -16.24
CA ASN A 700 -0.11 -5.93 -16.88
C ASN A 700 0.03 -5.48 -18.34
N GLU A 701 -1.04 -5.59 -19.13
CA GLU A 701 -1.11 -5.02 -20.47
C GLU A 701 -0.75 -3.53 -20.47
N GLY A 702 0.17 -3.15 -21.38
CA GLY A 702 0.69 -1.80 -21.45
C GLY A 702 1.43 -1.30 -20.21
N ARG A 703 1.68 -2.17 -19.20
CA ARG A 703 2.24 -1.83 -17.88
C ARG A 703 1.47 -0.70 -17.19
N LYS A 704 0.14 -0.67 -17.38
CA LYS A 704 -0.75 0.25 -16.68
C LYS A 704 -1.45 -0.49 -15.55
N ARG A 705 -1.75 0.21 -14.46
CA ARG A 705 -2.43 -0.42 -13.32
C ARG A 705 -3.89 -0.74 -13.66
N GLN A 706 -4.36 -1.93 -13.25
CA GLN A 706 -5.80 -2.24 -13.24
C GLN A 706 -6.49 -1.60 -12.03
N ILE A 707 -7.76 -1.26 -12.17
CA ILE A 707 -8.57 -0.62 -11.14
C ILE A 707 -9.90 -1.37 -11.06
N HIS A 708 -10.34 -1.66 -9.85
CA HIS A 708 -11.67 -2.18 -9.54
C HIS A 708 -12.61 -1.09 -9.02
#